data_AF-A0A3M7R3I6-F1
#
_entry.id   AF-A0A3M7R3I6-F1
#
_cell.length_a   1.000
_cell.length_b   1.000
_cell.length_c   1.000
_cell.angle_alpha   90.00
_cell.angle_beta   90.00
_cell.angle_gamma   90.00
#
_symmetry.space_group_name_H-M   'P 1'
#
loop_
_entity.id
_entity.type
_entity.pdbx_description
1 polymer ?
#
loop_
_entity_poly.entity_id
_entity_poly.type
_entity_poly.pdbx_seq_one_letter_code
_entity_poly.pdbx_strand_id
1 'polypeptide(L)'
;MLSTYLDNIVNDKEILSIEILLNKFLNFADITPAGFLTSLVRCARGFKYLINKNQETRCYREKFVDLLKVLYSQIWEIAEDVKNFYDSLGEFLEILLAPELLDFDEDNLFKELIVKICQDIISRGNEKTGVGKLLARYFFEFLSKLKDNSNEYFINVTISFLIYGDVYRKEKKYIRDIEMFVESLGKNFGTNQLLKADYLNDSAIRMKALFYYLNNKSGLDENSYTLLLNKLIEKDKLILDGNLKLYINSLVHRERFRIWQTLLTLLEKINSSNYDMLYDYAQECLVNETQPSIRILVEWLTIKILLFKSNNNILNFDDLFHTLKNFSSKKVGYTSSWLTILTNLAPLLNNDSEKITYLNGLLAVILSQILSSNFHIRTYVEASLLKLSKLLNDPYPKIKTGLNRPEIVQNQSITILSRQIFSIISANITEKGRHANILVNHFYFQFNPIDDYSIETIYYWLPYLSGLIEEELVKKENFLSIVLDKSVFDLTEQDNSLDVSISLKSPHSTLKNCSPGVWKFSALKDDSLYEPNVSIEDLQKKIIPWHVLMPCEDDLDNVSRKKNLSKHGLILVSSLIDKGTNLGGISRTCEIFNVKEFVVGSIRYLDDKLFQNLSVTSEKWLNIKEVPVKYLKTYLLEMKYNGQVLIGLEQTANSVQMNEFNFPSNTVLILGNEKEGIPVDIIQMLDYCVEIPQLGIIRSLNVHVSAALAIWEYTKQHSLK
;
A
#
# COMPACT_ATOMS: atom_id res chain seq x y z
N MET A 1 1.00 15.81 -50.67
CA MET A 1 0.15 15.53 -51.84
C MET A 1 -1.28 15.21 -51.43
N LEU A 2 -1.56 14.14 -50.66
CA LEU A 2 -2.93 13.81 -50.25
C LEU A 2 -3.52 14.85 -49.28
N SER A 3 -2.79 15.31 -48.26
CA SER A 3 -3.27 16.41 -47.39
C SER A 3 -3.50 17.71 -48.17
N THR A 4 -2.58 18.02 -49.09
CA THR A 4 -2.65 19.19 -49.98
C THR A 4 -3.81 19.09 -50.98
N TYR A 5 -4.20 17.87 -51.36
CA TYR A 5 -5.35 17.60 -52.22
C TYR A 5 -6.66 17.69 -51.44
N LEU A 6 -6.69 17.20 -50.19
CA LEU A 6 -7.80 17.39 -49.26
C LEU A 6 -8.03 18.88 -48.97
N ASP A 7 -6.97 19.65 -48.73
CA ASP A 7 -7.03 21.11 -48.51
C ASP A 7 -7.57 21.87 -49.74
N ASN A 8 -7.43 21.32 -50.95
CA ASN A 8 -7.97 21.91 -52.17
C ASN A 8 -9.45 21.53 -52.42
N ILE A 9 -9.87 20.31 -52.05
CA ILE A 9 -11.30 19.89 -52.10
C ILE A 9 -12.15 20.76 -51.16
N VAL A 10 -11.58 21.24 -50.06
CA VAL A 10 -12.20 22.16 -49.08
C VAL A 10 -12.71 23.48 -49.70
N ASN A 11 -12.27 23.85 -50.92
CA ASN A 11 -12.74 25.05 -51.62
C ASN A 11 -13.96 24.80 -52.53
N ASP A 12 -14.23 23.55 -52.91
CA ASP A 12 -15.39 23.19 -53.73
C ASP A 12 -16.49 22.57 -52.86
N LYS A 13 -17.67 23.21 -52.82
CA LYS A 13 -18.81 22.90 -51.94
C LYS A 13 -19.56 21.60 -52.27
N GLU A 14 -18.88 20.50 -52.60
CA GLU A 14 -19.56 19.22 -52.92
C GLU A 14 -19.62 18.27 -51.72
N ILE A 15 -20.74 18.33 -50.99
CA ILE A 15 -21.05 17.54 -49.78
C ILE A 15 -20.98 16.01 -50.03
N LEU A 16 -21.39 15.54 -51.21
CA LEU A 16 -21.39 14.11 -51.57
C LEU A 16 -19.95 13.51 -51.69
N SER A 17 -18.95 14.36 -51.93
CA SER A 17 -17.56 13.93 -52.15
C SER A 17 -16.86 13.50 -50.85
N ILE A 18 -17.21 14.11 -49.72
CA ILE A 18 -16.56 13.92 -48.41
C ILE A 18 -16.91 12.55 -47.83
N GLU A 19 -18.17 12.12 -47.95
CA GLU A 19 -18.61 10.80 -47.49
C GLU A 19 -17.89 9.66 -48.22
N ILE A 20 -17.77 9.80 -49.54
CA ILE A 20 -17.09 8.83 -50.40
C ILE A 20 -15.60 8.81 -50.04
N LEU A 21 -15.00 9.97 -49.77
CA LEU A 21 -13.61 10.07 -49.35
C LEU A 21 -13.38 9.41 -47.97
N LEU A 22 -14.24 9.68 -46.98
CA LEU A 22 -14.17 9.04 -45.66
C LEU A 22 -14.31 7.52 -45.77
N ASN A 23 -15.29 7.02 -46.52
CA ASN A 23 -15.47 5.58 -46.74
C ASN A 23 -14.27 4.93 -47.45
N LYS A 24 -13.71 5.59 -48.48
CA LYS A 24 -12.51 5.10 -49.16
C LYS A 24 -11.30 5.12 -48.25
N PHE A 25 -11.18 6.14 -47.41
CA PHE A 25 -10.08 6.28 -46.46
C PHE A 25 -10.18 5.27 -45.33
N LEU A 26 -11.39 4.98 -44.83
CA LEU A 26 -11.68 3.88 -43.90
C LEU A 26 -11.23 2.53 -44.48
N ASN A 27 -11.70 2.20 -45.68
CA ASN A 27 -11.31 0.95 -46.36
C ASN A 27 -9.80 0.88 -46.63
N PHE A 28 -9.16 2.03 -46.88
CA PHE A 28 -7.71 2.09 -47.09
C PHE A 28 -6.95 1.94 -45.78
N ALA A 29 -7.44 2.53 -44.69
CA ALA A 29 -6.88 2.38 -43.36
C ALA A 29 -6.75 0.90 -43.02
N ASP A 30 -7.84 0.13 -43.12
CA ASP A 30 -7.90 -1.31 -42.82
C ASP A 30 -6.81 -2.17 -43.51
N ILE A 31 -6.29 -1.75 -44.67
CA ILE A 31 -5.35 -2.54 -45.49
C ILE A 31 -3.93 -1.92 -45.47
N THR A 32 -3.71 -0.84 -44.71
CA THR A 32 -2.44 -0.10 -44.73
C THR A 32 -1.32 -0.88 -44.02
N PRO A 33 -0.16 -1.11 -44.67
CA PRO A 33 1.00 -1.73 -44.02
C PRO A 33 1.60 -0.86 -42.91
N ALA A 34 2.14 -1.49 -41.87
CA ALA A 34 2.71 -0.83 -40.68
C ALA A 34 3.62 0.38 -40.97
N GLY A 35 4.50 0.28 -41.98
CA GLY A 35 5.45 1.34 -42.34
C GLY A 35 4.82 2.62 -42.91
N PHE A 36 3.55 2.60 -43.30
CA PHE A 36 2.84 3.79 -43.82
C PHE A 36 1.83 4.36 -42.83
N LEU A 37 1.63 3.73 -41.67
CA LEU A 37 0.58 4.08 -40.72
C LEU A 37 0.72 5.53 -40.20
N THR A 38 1.93 5.97 -39.87
CA THR A 38 2.17 7.37 -39.44
C THR A 38 1.76 8.38 -40.51
N SER A 39 2.03 8.06 -41.79
CA SER A 39 1.65 8.91 -42.92
C SER A 39 0.14 8.92 -43.14
N LEU A 40 -0.52 7.79 -42.92
CA LEU A 40 -1.97 7.67 -42.95
C LEU A 40 -2.62 8.51 -41.85
N VAL A 41 -2.17 8.37 -40.60
CA VAL A 41 -2.66 9.16 -39.46
C VAL A 41 -2.48 10.65 -39.75
N ARG A 42 -1.33 11.08 -40.29
CA ARG A 42 -1.13 12.48 -40.73
C ARG A 42 -2.14 12.94 -41.78
N CYS A 43 -2.51 12.08 -42.73
CA CYS A 43 -3.54 12.42 -43.72
C CYS A 43 -4.92 12.58 -43.07
N ALA A 44 -5.20 11.85 -41.99
CA ALA A 44 -6.46 11.96 -41.26
C ALA A 44 -6.68 13.35 -40.64
N ARG A 45 -5.61 14.12 -40.38
CA ARG A 45 -5.71 15.54 -39.96
C ARG A 45 -6.52 16.40 -40.93
N GLY A 46 -6.46 16.11 -42.24
CA GLY A 46 -7.23 16.87 -43.24
C GLY A 46 -8.75 16.74 -43.05
N PHE A 47 -9.22 15.60 -42.54
CA PHE A 47 -10.65 15.40 -42.26
C PHE A 47 -11.16 16.18 -41.05
N LYS A 48 -10.28 16.52 -40.09
CA LYS A 48 -10.62 17.43 -38.98
C LYS A 48 -11.12 18.78 -39.52
N TYR A 49 -10.41 19.36 -40.49
CA TYR A 49 -10.80 20.64 -41.10
C TYR A 49 -12.13 20.56 -41.87
N LEU A 50 -12.40 19.42 -42.50
CA LEU A 50 -13.65 19.18 -43.24
C LEU A 50 -14.87 19.12 -42.33
N ILE A 51 -14.75 18.53 -41.15
CA ILE A 51 -15.84 18.40 -40.18
C ILE A 51 -16.20 19.76 -39.57
N ASN A 52 -15.20 20.60 -39.28
CA ASN A 52 -15.44 21.94 -38.71
C ASN A 52 -16.09 22.92 -39.69
N LYS A 53 -15.92 22.72 -41.00
CA LYS A 53 -16.50 23.60 -42.04
C LYS A 53 -17.94 23.24 -42.39
N ASN A 54 -18.34 21.97 -42.25
CA ASN A 54 -19.66 21.47 -42.66
C ASN A 54 -20.53 21.20 -41.43
N GLN A 55 -21.24 22.23 -40.99
CA GLN A 55 -21.93 22.33 -39.70
C GLN A 55 -23.14 21.38 -39.51
N GLU A 56 -23.65 20.71 -40.55
CA GLU A 56 -25.03 20.17 -40.54
C GLU A 56 -25.20 18.63 -40.56
N THR A 57 -24.16 17.81 -40.51
CA THR A 57 -24.32 16.36 -40.77
C THR A 57 -23.68 15.45 -39.72
N ARG A 58 -24.49 15.04 -38.73
CA ARG A 58 -24.17 14.02 -37.71
C ARG A 58 -23.53 12.74 -38.30
N CYS A 59 -23.99 12.31 -39.48
CA CYS A 59 -23.44 11.16 -40.21
C CYS A 59 -21.91 11.26 -40.43
N TYR A 60 -21.37 12.44 -40.71
CA TYR A 60 -19.91 12.60 -40.90
C TYR A 60 -19.14 12.53 -39.60
N ARG A 61 -19.71 13.03 -38.50
CA ARG A 61 -19.11 12.90 -37.17
C ARG A 61 -19.03 11.44 -36.75
N GLU A 62 -20.09 10.67 -36.96
CA GLU A 62 -20.12 9.23 -36.69
C GLU A 62 -19.07 8.47 -37.52
N LYS A 63 -18.98 8.73 -38.83
CA LYS A 63 -17.96 8.12 -39.69
C LYS A 63 -16.54 8.49 -39.32
N PHE A 64 -16.32 9.73 -38.89
CA PHE A 64 -15.00 10.15 -38.42
C PHE A 64 -14.62 9.49 -37.10
N VAL A 65 -15.57 9.33 -36.18
CA VAL A 65 -15.38 8.53 -34.96
C VAL A 65 -15.01 7.09 -35.30
N ASP A 66 -15.65 6.48 -36.29
CA ASP A 66 -15.29 5.13 -36.72
C ASP A 66 -13.89 5.07 -37.34
N LEU A 67 -13.51 6.09 -38.12
CA LEU A 67 -12.13 6.21 -38.61
C LEU A 67 -11.12 6.31 -37.46
N LEU A 68 -11.39 7.11 -36.43
CA LEU A 68 -10.51 7.23 -35.27
C LEU A 68 -10.38 5.91 -34.51
N LYS A 69 -11.47 5.14 -34.37
CA LYS A 69 -11.43 3.80 -33.76
C LYS A 69 -10.56 2.83 -34.56
N VAL A 70 -10.70 2.81 -35.88
CA VAL A 70 -9.90 1.96 -36.78
C VAL A 70 -8.42 2.34 -36.66
N LEU A 71 -8.09 3.63 -36.82
CA LEU A 71 -6.71 4.12 -36.68
C LEU A 71 -6.10 3.76 -35.32
N TYR A 72 -6.85 3.93 -34.23
CA TYR A 72 -6.41 3.55 -32.90
C TYR A 72 -6.10 2.05 -32.79
N SER A 73 -6.97 1.18 -33.32
CA SER A 73 -6.74 -0.26 -33.31
C SER A 73 -5.47 -0.67 -34.07
N GLN A 74 -5.24 -0.08 -35.25
CA GLN A 74 -4.07 -0.37 -36.06
C GLN A 74 -2.75 0.12 -35.45
N ILE A 75 -2.79 1.27 -34.74
CA ILE A 75 -1.62 1.76 -34.02
C ILE A 75 -1.19 0.73 -32.96
N TRP A 76 -2.13 0.07 -32.30
CA TRP A 76 -1.80 -0.97 -31.33
C TRP A 76 -1.34 -2.29 -31.95
N GLU A 77 -1.71 -2.61 -33.19
CA GLU A 77 -1.16 -3.78 -33.90
C GLU A 77 0.34 -3.63 -34.17
N ILE A 78 0.83 -2.41 -34.37
CA ILE A 78 2.26 -2.13 -34.58
C ILE A 78 3.01 -1.86 -33.28
N ALA A 79 2.46 -2.24 -32.12
CA ALA A 79 3.05 -1.95 -30.82
C ALA A 79 4.46 -2.53 -30.64
N GLU A 80 4.89 -3.55 -31.39
CA GLU A 80 6.26 -4.06 -31.32
C GLU A 80 7.29 -3.13 -31.99
N ASP A 81 6.88 -2.35 -33.00
CA ASP A 81 7.75 -1.37 -33.67
C ASP A 81 7.79 -0.08 -32.86
N VAL A 82 8.76 -0.02 -31.93
CA VAL A 82 8.93 1.09 -30.98
C VAL A 82 8.86 2.47 -31.66
N LYS A 83 9.60 2.65 -32.76
CA LYS A 83 9.72 3.98 -33.39
C LYS A 83 8.42 4.39 -34.08
N ASN A 84 7.89 3.54 -34.95
CA ASN A 84 6.68 3.86 -35.72
C ASN A 84 5.45 3.94 -34.82
N PHE A 85 5.42 3.17 -33.72
CA PHE A 85 4.34 3.22 -32.75
C PHE A 85 4.21 4.59 -32.07
N TYR A 86 5.27 5.11 -31.44
CA TYR A 86 5.17 6.37 -30.70
C TYR A 86 4.96 7.57 -31.62
N ASP A 87 5.55 7.56 -32.82
CA ASP A 87 5.31 8.58 -33.83
C ASP A 87 3.84 8.56 -34.28
N SER A 88 3.28 7.39 -34.59
CA SER A 88 1.87 7.27 -35.00
C SER A 88 0.90 7.60 -33.88
N LEU A 89 1.21 7.20 -32.64
CA LEU A 89 0.40 7.52 -31.46
C LEU A 89 0.41 9.03 -31.16
N GLY A 90 1.56 9.69 -31.24
CA GLY A 90 1.65 11.14 -31.04
C GLY A 90 0.82 11.92 -32.08
N GLU A 91 0.92 11.53 -33.34
CA GLU A 91 0.13 12.09 -34.44
C GLU A 91 -1.37 11.86 -34.26
N PHE A 92 -1.75 10.68 -33.77
CA PHE A 92 -3.14 10.34 -33.47
C PHE A 92 -3.70 11.15 -32.31
N LEU A 93 -2.93 11.32 -31.22
CA LEU A 93 -3.32 12.10 -30.06
C LEU A 93 -3.53 13.58 -30.40
N GLU A 94 -2.73 14.15 -31.31
CA GLU A 94 -2.92 15.52 -31.78
C GLU A 94 -4.23 15.71 -32.56
N ILE A 95 -4.71 14.66 -33.25
CA ILE A 95 -6.02 14.66 -33.92
C ILE A 95 -7.15 14.49 -32.90
N LEU A 96 -7.03 13.49 -32.02
CA LEU A 96 -8.06 13.14 -31.04
C LEU A 96 -8.29 14.26 -30.03
N LEU A 97 -7.22 14.87 -29.54
CA LEU A 97 -7.24 15.91 -28.49
C LEU A 97 -7.18 17.32 -29.09
N ALA A 98 -7.95 17.52 -30.15
CA ALA A 98 -8.14 18.80 -30.79
C ALA A 98 -9.33 19.56 -30.15
N PRO A 99 -9.12 20.77 -29.58
CA PRO A 99 -10.20 21.56 -28.98
C PRO A 99 -11.38 21.80 -29.93
N GLU A 100 -11.08 21.97 -31.21
CA GLU A 100 -12.06 22.34 -32.23
C GLU A 100 -13.03 21.19 -32.58
N LEU A 101 -12.75 19.95 -32.16
CA LEU A 101 -13.71 18.85 -32.30
C LEU A 101 -14.89 18.99 -31.33
N LEU A 102 -14.72 19.73 -30.24
CA LEU A 102 -15.75 19.91 -29.22
C LEU A 102 -16.72 21.05 -29.55
N ASP A 103 -16.35 21.98 -30.43
CA ASP A 103 -17.17 23.14 -30.81
C ASP A 103 -18.54 22.74 -31.38
N PHE A 104 -18.67 21.51 -31.90
CA PHE A 104 -19.89 20.98 -32.55
C PHE A 104 -20.34 19.61 -32.01
N ASP A 105 -19.96 19.26 -30.77
CA ASP A 105 -20.24 17.95 -30.14
C ASP A 105 -21.51 17.97 -29.26
N GLU A 106 -22.66 18.32 -29.85
CA GLU A 106 -23.95 18.39 -29.13
C GLU A 106 -24.42 17.03 -28.57
N ASP A 107 -24.08 15.94 -29.26
CA ASP A 107 -24.44 14.56 -28.87
C ASP A 107 -23.41 13.93 -27.88
N ASN A 108 -22.37 14.67 -27.46
CA ASN A 108 -21.22 14.17 -26.67
C ASN A 108 -20.45 12.98 -27.28
N LEU A 109 -20.59 12.78 -28.60
CA LEU A 109 -19.99 11.68 -29.35
C LEU A 109 -18.45 11.69 -29.26
N PHE A 110 -17.83 12.86 -29.42
CA PHE A 110 -16.38 13.01 -29.33
C PHE A 110 -15.89 12.99 -27.89
N LYS A 111 -16.61 13.62 -26.96
CA LYS A 111 -16.28 13.56 -25.52
C LYS A 111 -16.24 12.13 -24.99
N GLU A 112 -17.24 11.31 -25.32
CA GLU A 112 -17.28 9.89 -24.95
C GLU A 112 -16.12 9.10 -25.56
N LEU A 113 -15.81 9.34 -26.84
CA LEU A 113 -14.69 8.69 -27.51
C LEU A 113 -13.34 9.04 -26.85
N ILE A 114 -13.11 10.33 -26.58
CA ILE A 114 -11.88 10.81 -25.92
C ILE A 114 -11.72 10.15 -24.56
N VAL A 115 -12.77 10.15 -23.72
CA VAL A 115 -12.72 9.51 -22.40
C VAL A 115 -12.39 8.02 -22.52
N LYS A 116 -13.07 7.30 -23.42
CA LYS A 116 -12.87 5.86 -23.61
C LYS A 116 -11.45 5.53 -24.08
N ILE A 117 -10.93 6.26 -25.06
CA ILE A 117 -9.57 6.03 -25.59
C ILE A 117 -8.52 6.42 -24.54
N CYS A 118 -8.67 7.55 -23.86
CA CYS A 118 -7.74 7.95 -22.80
C CYS A 118 -7.69 6.90 -21.67
N GLN A 119 -8.83 6.38 -21.24
CA GLN A 119 -8.90 5.32 -20.21
C GLN A 119 -8.24 4.01 -20.68
N ASP A 120 -8.43 3.62 -21.94
CA ASP A 120 -7.79 2.42 -22.51
C ASP A 120 -6.27 2.60 -22.66
N ILE A 121 -5.79 3.78 -23.07
CA ILE A 121 -4.34 4.07 -23.11
C ILE A 121 -3.74 4.04 -21.69
N ILE A 122 -4.45 4.57 -20.69
CA ILE A 122 -4.00 4.56 -19.29
C ILE A 122 -3.90 3.12 -18.78
N SER A 123 -4.90 2.26 -19.04
CA SER A 123 -4.88 0.86 -18.60
C SER A 123 -3.79 0.04 -19.32
N ARG A 124 -3.56 0.31 -20.61
CA ARG A 124 -2.47 -0.29 -21.42
C ARG A 124 -1.09 0.27 -21.10
N GLY A 125 -0.99 1.38 -20.36
CA GLY A 125 0.27 1.91 -19.85
C GLY A 125 1.08 0.93 -19.00
N ASN A 126 0.40 -0.09 -18.46
CA ASN A 126 0.99 -1.21 -17.73
C ASN A 126 1.75 -2.20 -18.62
N GLU A 127 1.26 -2.36 -19.85
CA GLU A 127 1.81 -3.28 -20.83
C GLU A 127 2.96 -2.62 -21.57
N LYS A 128 2.77 -1.36 -21.97
CA LYS A 128 3.75 -0.57 -22.71
C LYS A 128 4.08 0.72 -21.98
N THR A 129 5.30 0.83 -21.49
CA THR A 129 5.77 2.00 -20.74
C THR A 129 5.71 3.27 -21.59
N GLY A 130 5.50 4.42 -20.93
CA GLY A 130 5.65 5.71 -21.59
C GLY A 130 4.48 6.26 -22.37
N VAL A 131 3.53 5.42 -22.79
CA VAL A 131 2.28 5.87 -23.45
C VAL A 131 1.48 6.82 -22.55
N GLY A 132 1.47 6.56 -21.23
CA GLY A 132 0.81 7.42 -20.25
C GLY A 132 1.43 8.83 -20.18
N LYS A 133 2.75 8.96 -20.30
CA LYS A 133 3.42 10.28 -20.32
C LYS A 133 3.13 11.04 -21.61
N LEU A 134 3.15 10.34 -22.74
CA LEU A 134 2.81 10.92 -24.04
C LEU A 134 1.36 11.43 -24.03
N LEU A 135 0.42 10.60 -23.55
CA LEU A 135 -0.97 10.98 -23.40
C LEU A 135 -1.12 12.18 -22.46
N ALA A 136 -0.52 12.14 -21.27
CA ALA A 136 -0.59 13.25 -20.31
C ALA A 136 -0.08 14.57 -20.94
N ARG A 137 0.93 14.52 -21.81
CA ARG A 137 1.40 15.70 -22.54
C ARG A 137 0.30 16.32 -23.40
N TYR A 138 -0.26 15.57 -24.34
CA TYR A 138 -1.28 16.10 -25.24
C TYR A 138 -2.58 16.44 -24.49
N PHE A 139 -2.94 15.66 -23.47
CA PHE A 139 -4.18 15.82 -22.73
C PHE A 139 -4.23 17.12 -21.92
N PHE A 140 -3.18 17.45 -21.17
CA PHE A 140 -3.16 18.71 -20.41
C PHE A 140 -2.97 19.95 -21.30
N GLU A 141 -2.29 19.81 -22.44
CA GLU A 141 -2.26 20.87 -23.46
C GLU A 141 -3.67 21.11 -24.03
N PHE A 142 -4.40 20.05 -24.34
CA PHE A 142 -5.80 20.11 -24.78
C PHE A 142 -6.70 20.78 -23.74
N LEU A 143 -6.67 20.33 -22.48
CA LEU A 143 -7.47 20.92 -21.40
C LEU A 143 -7.16 22.41 -21.18
N SER A 144 -5.91 22.85 -21.37
CA SER A 144 -5.53 24.26 -21.24
C SER A 144 -6.11 25.18 -22.32
N LYS A 145 -6.50 24.62 -23.48
CA LYS A 145 -7.04 25.36 -24.62
C LYS A 145 -8.58 25.38 -24.63
N LEU A 146 -9.24 24.64 -23.75
CA LEU A 146 -10.69 24.62 -23.64
C LEU A 146 -11.19 25.91 -22.99
N LYS A 147 -12.21 26.54 -23.59
CA LYS A 147 -12.75 27.84 -23.18
C LYS A 147 -13.98 27.75 -22.25
N ASP A 148 -14.52 26.54 -22.04
CA ASP A 148 -15.80 26.29 -21.34
C ASP A 148 -15.66 25.33 -20.14
N ASN A 149 -16.75 25.14 -19.36
CA ASN A 149 -16.89 24.11 -18.31
C ASN A 149 -16.79 22.65 -18.82
N SER A 150 -16.42 22.43 -20.09
CA SER A 150 -16.21 21.10 -20.68
C SER A 150 -15.11 20.29 -19.98
N ASN A 151 -14.23 20.96 -19.21
CA ASN A 151 -13.27 20.34 -18.31
C ASN A 151 -13.92 19.36 -17.32
N GLU A 152 -15.17 19.61 -16.89
CA GLU A 152 -15.90 18.75 -15.95
C GLU A 152 -16.10 17.33 -16.49
N TYR A 153 -16.32 17.20 -17.80
CA TYR A 153 -16.55 15.90 -18.45
C TYR A 153 -15.30 15.00 -18.40
N PHE A 154 -14.13 15.62 -18.36
CA PHE A 154 -12.84 14.93 -18.40
C PHE A 154 -12.23 14.65 -17.03
N ILE A 155 -12.90 15.05 -15.92
CA ILE A 155 -12.39 14.88 -14.55
C ILE A 155 -12.02 13.43 -14.23
N ASN A 156 -12.80 12.44 -14.70
CA ASN A 156 -12.49 11.04 -14.45
C ASN A 156 -11.16 10.59 -15.08
N VAL A 157 -10.81 11.16 -16.24
CA VAL A 157 -9.52 10.92 -16.90
C VAL A 157 -8.41 11.59 -16.08
N THR A 158 -8.64 12.80 -15.60
CA THR A 158 -7.65 13.51 -14.78
C THR A 158 -7.40 12.83 -13.43
N ILE A 159 -8.43 12.28 -12.79
CA ILE A 159 -8.30 11.45 -11.58
C ILE A 159 -7.43 10.23 -11.87
N SER A 160 -7.62 9.59 -13.02
CA SER A 160 -6.81 8.44 -13.44
C SER A 160 -5.32 8.81 -13.59
N PHE A 161 -5.01 10.03 -14.02
CA PHE A 161 -3.63 10.55 -14.01
C PHE A 161 -3.10 10.87 -12.61
N LEU A 162 -3.92 11.44 -11.73
CA LEU A 162 -3.54 11.76 -10.34
C LEU A 162 -3.21 10.51 -9.53
N ILE A 163 -3.92 9.40 -9.77
CA ILE A 163 -3.67 8.11 -9.10
C ILE A 163 -2.74 7.18 -9.87
N TYR A 164 -2.18 7.62 -11.00
CA TYR A 164 -1.42 6.76 -11.93
C TYR A 164 -0.18 6.11 -11.29
N GLY A 165 0.03 4.81 -11.54
CA GLY A 165 1.26 4.09 -11.23
C GLY A 165 1.02 2.70 -10.65
N ASP A 166 1.23 1.66 -11.45
CA ASP A 166 0.84 0.30 -11.09
C ASP A 166 1.92 -0.51 -10.38
N VAL A 167 1.58 -1.72 -9.88
CA VAL A 167 2.56 -2.65 -9.31
C VAL A 167 3.12 -3.47 -10.47
N TYR A 168 4.35 -3.18 -10.89
CA TYR A 168 5.01 -3.98 -11.91
C TYR A 168 5.36 -5.37 -11.37
N ARG A 169 5.15 -6.41 -12.18
CA ARG A 169 5.64 -7.77 -11.88
C ARG A 169 7.16 -7.74 -11.71
N LYS A 170 7.73 -8.62 -10.86
CA LYS A 170 9.17 -8.66 -10.54
C LYS A 170 10.08 -8.60 -11.78
N GLU A 171 9.75 -9.34 -12.82
CA GLU A 171 10.51 -9.36 -14.08
C GLU A 171 10.55 -7.98 -14.76
N LYS A 172 9.41 -7.30 -14.85
CA LYS A 172 9.32 -5.92 -15.36
C LYS A 172 10.06 -4.92 -14.47
N LYS A 173 10.10 -5.17 -13.16
CA LYS A 173 10.88 -4.36 -12.22
C LYS A 173 12.38 -4.46 -12.47
N TYR A 174 12.91 -5.67 -12.72
CA TYR A 174 14.33 -5.82 -13.07
C TYR A 174 14.71 -5.12 -14.37
N ILE A 175 13.87 -5.24 -15.40
CA ILE A 175 14.08 -4.53 -16.67
C ILE A 175 14.12 -3.02 -16.41
N ARG A 176 13.18 -2.49 -15.63
CA ARG A 176 13.12 -1.07 -15.25
C ARG A 176 14.35 -0.62 -14.46
N ASP A 177 14.80 -1.40 -13.48
CA ASP A 177 15.97 -1.08 -12.67
C ASP A 177 17.25 -1.03 -13.53
N ILE A 178 17.36 -1.95 -14.51
CA ILE A 178 18.45 -1.95 -15.49
C ILE A 178 18.36 -0.72 -16.40
N GLU A 179 17.17 -0.38 -16.91
CA GLU A 179 16.97 0.80 -17.75
C GLU A 179 17.33 2.09 -17.01
N MET A 180 16.89 2.24 -15.75
CA MET A 180 17.26 3.39 -14.89
C MET A 180 18.76 3.46 -14.63
N PHE A 181 19.41 2.31 -14.42
CA PHE A 181 20.86 2.26 -14.26
C PHE A 181 21.58 2.69 -15.55
N VAL A 182 21.15 2.19 -16.71
CA VAL A 182 21.73 2.56 -18.01
C VAL A 182 21.54 4.05 -18.31
N GLU A 183 20.41 4.64 -17.92
CA GLU A 183 20.18 6.09 -18.03
C GLU A 183 21.13 6.89 -17.14
N SER A 184 21.41 6.42 -15.92
CA SER A 184 22.33 7.08 -14.98
C SER A 184 23.76 7.22 -15.53
N LEU A 185 24.13 6.43 -16.54
CA LEU A 185 25.40 6.50 -17.25
C LEU A 185 25.50 7.70 -18.22
N GLY A 186 24.40 8.42 -18.47
CA GLY A 186 24.37 9.72 -19.16
C GLY A 186 24.20 9.66 -20.68
N LYS A 187 24.12 10.86 -21.30
CA LYS A 187 23.79 11.06 -22.72
C LYS A 187 24.87 10.63 -23.73
N ASN A 188 26.05 10.24 -23.25
CA ASN A 188 27.18 9.83 -24.08
C ASN A 188 27.09 8.35 -24.53
N PHE A 189 26.15 7.57 -23.97
CA PHE A 189 25.88 6.20 -24.38
C PHE A 189 24.87 6.14 -25.54
N GLY A 190 25.21 5.45 -26.63
CA GLY A 190 24.37 5.35 -27.83
C GLY A 190 22.99 4.73 -27.59
N THR A 191 22.86 3.86 -26.58
CA THR A 191 21.57 3.30 -26.12
C THR A 191 20.63 4.39 -25.61
N ASN A 192 21.14 5.42 -24.92
CA ASN A 192 20.35 6.52 -24.37
C ASN A 192 19.95 7.56 -25.44
N GLN A 193 20.55 7.50 -26.64
CA GLN A 193 20.12 8.30 -27.80
C GLN A 193 18.98 7.65 -28.58
N LEU A 194 18.93 6.30 -28.61
CA LEU A 194 17.88 5.51 -29.28
C LEU A 194 16.67 5.26 -28.37
N LEU A 195 16.91 4.95 -27.10
CA LEU A 195 15.91 4.86 -26.05
C LEU A 195 15.94 6.20 -25.29
N LYS A 196 15.13 7.17 -25.72
CA LYS A 196 14.85 8.31 -24.83
C LYS A 196 14.13 7.75 -23.62
N ALA A 197 14.80 7.70 -22.47
CA ALA A 197 14.28 7.27 -21.18
C ALA A 197 13.21 8.21 -20.61
N ASP A 198 12.41 8.82 -21.48
CA ASP A 198 11.28 9.65 -21.11
C ASP A 198 10.16 8.83 -20.45
N TYR A 199 10.17 7.50 -20.58
CA TYR A 199 9.01 6.62 -20.36
C TYR A 199 8.87 6.02 -18.95
N LEU A 200 9.79 6.29 -18.03
CA LEU A 200 9.87 5.60 -16.73
C LEU A 200 9.43 6.44 -15.52
N ASN A 201 9.00 7.67 -15.73
CA ASN A 201 8.65 8.56 -14.63
C ASN A 201 7.13 8.64 -14.41
N ASP A 202 6.55 7.58 -13.82
CA ASP A 202 5.13 7.54 -13.43
C ASP A 202 4.76 8.72 -12.52
N SER A 203 5.72 9.18 -11.69
CA SER A 203 5.52 10.36 -10.85
C SER A 203 5.36 11.65 -11.65
N ALA A 204 6.00 11.76 -12.83
CA ALA A 204 5.86 12.94 -13.67
C ALA A 204 4.44 13.10 -14.22
N ILE A 205 3.75 11.99 -14.51
CA ILE A 205 2.35 11.99 -14.94
C ILE A 205 1.45 12.57 -13.84
N ARG A 206 1.60 12.05 -12.61
CA ARG A 206 0.86 12.52 -11.43
C ARG A 206 1.09 14.00 -11.16
N MET A 207 2.36 14.42 -11.15
CA MET A 207 2.73 15.80 -10.90
C MET A 207 2.19 16.74 -11.97
N LYS A 208 2.22 16.35 -13.26
CA LYS A 208 1.66 17.15 -14.36
C LYS A 208 0.16 17.39 -14.17
N ALA A 209 -0.59 16.34 -13.78
CA ALA A 209 -2.00 16.46 -13.45
C ALA A 209 -2.26 17.36 -12.24
N LEU A 210 -1.45 17.23 -11.18
CA LEU A 210 -1.56 18.08 -10.00
C LEU A 210 -1.31 19.55 -10.33
N PHE A 211 -0.23 19.84 -11.06
CA PHE A 211 0.16 21.19 -11.38
C PHE A 211 -0.83 21.92 -12.29
N TYR A 212 -1.56 21.20 -13.15
CA TYR A 212 -2.67 21.77 -13.92
C TYR A 212 -3.72 22.42 -13.01
N TYR A 213 -4.13 21.72 -11.93
CA TYR A 213 -5.09 22.25 -10.95
C TYR A 213 -4.50 23.26 -9.95
N LEU A 214 -3.19 23.23 -9.71
CA LEU A 214 -2.57 24.22 -8.81
C LEU A 214 -2.29 25.56 -9.50
N ASN A 215 -2.15 25.57 -10.82
CA ASN A 215 -1.80 26.76 -11.60
C ASN A 215 -2.92 27.81 -11.53
N ASN A 216 -2.60 29.01 -11.04
CA ASN A 216 -3.52 30.15 -10.93
C ASN A 216 -4.08 30.62 -12.29
N LYS A 217 -3.34 30.37 -13.39
CA LYS A 217 -3.71 30.81 -14.75
C LYS A 217 -4.65 29.84 -15.50
N SER A 218 -5.06 28.73 -14.87
CA SER A 218 -5.85 27.66 -15.53
C SER A 218 -7.30 28.02 -15.87
N GLY A 219 -7.83 29.14 -15.33
CA GLY A 219 -9.20 29.58 -15.61
C GLY A 219 -10.31 28.68 -15.06
N LEU A 220 -9.97 27.70 -14.20
CA LEU A 220 -10.91 26.76 -13.60
C LEU A 220 -11.83 27.46 -12.58
N ASP A 221 -13.13 27.17 -12.66
CA ASP A 221 -14.14 27.68 -11.74
C ASP A 221 -14.21 26.88 -10.43
N GLU A 222 -14.84 27.44 -9.40
CA GLU A 222 -15.00 26.77 -8.09
C GLU A 222 -15.78 25.45 -8.19
N ASN A 223 -16.71 25.36 -9.15
CA ASN A 223 -17.50 24.15 -9.38
C ASN A 223 -16.63 22.99 -9.86
N SER A 224 -15.67 23.25 -10.76
CA SER A 224 -14.71 22.25 -11.23
C SER A 224 -13.89 21.65 -10.08
N TYR A 225 -13.42 22.47 -9.13
CA TYR A 225 -12.72 21.98 -7.94
C TYR A 225 -13.64 21.15 -7.06
N THR A 226 -14.86 21.63 -6.82
CA THR A 226 -15.86 20.91 -6.01
C THR A 226 -16.18 19.53 -6.60
N LEU A 227 -16.36 19.45 -7.91
CA LEU A 227 -16.64 18.21 -8.62
C LEU A 227 -15.44 17.25 -8.57
N LEU A 228 -14.21 17.76 -8.74
CA LEU A 228 -12.99 16.96 -8.60
C LEU A 228 -12.87 16.35 -7.19
N LEU A 229 -13.13 17.13 -6.14
CA LEU A 229 -13.08 16.64 -4.76
C LEU A 229 -14.11 15.55 -4.51
N ASN A 230 -15.36 15.78 -4.92
CA ASN A 230 -16.43 14.78 -4.79
C ASN A 230 -16.05 13.47 -5.49
N LYS A 231 -15.52 13.56 -6.71
CA LYS A 231 -15.09 12.38 -7.47
C LYS A 231 -13.88 11.66 -6.86
N LEU A 232 -12.93 12.39 -6.26
CA LEU A 232 -11.81 11.80 -5.51
C LEU A 232 -12.29 11.06 -4.25
N ILE A 233 -13.26 11.63 -3.52
CA ILE A 233 -13.87 11.01 -2.34
C ILE A 233 -14.66 9.76 -2.74
N GLU A 234 -15.49 9.85 -3.78
CA GLU A 234 -16.21 8.70 -4.36
C GLU A 234 -15.24 7.58 -4.73
N LYS A 235 -14.10 7.92 -5.36
CA LYS A 235 -13.08 6.94 -5.73
C LYS A 235 -12.46 6.27 -4.50
N ASP A 236 -12.13 7.01 -3.44
CA ASP A 236 -11.58 6.43 -2.19
C ASP A 236 -12.58 5.49 -1.51
N LYS A 237 -13.87 5.86 -1.48
CA LYS A 237 -14.96 5.01 -0.95
C LYS A 237 -15.11 3.70 -1.72
N LEU A 238 -15.11 3.78 -3.06
CA LEU A 238 -15.18 2.59 -3.92
C LEU A 238 -14.00 1.62 -3.69
N ILE A 239 -12.82 2.16 -3.39
CA ILE A 239 -11.63 1.35 -3.09
C ILE A 239 -11.78 0.62 -1.73
N LEU A 240 -12.43 1.26 -0.75
CA LEU A 240 -12.69 0.67 0.58
C LEU A 240 -13.74 -0.44 0.53
N ASP A 241 -14.79 -0.30 -0.28
CA ASP A 241 -15.88 -1.28 -0.39
C ASP A 241 -15.45 -2.61 -1.05
N GLY A 242 -14.31 -2.62 -1.76
CA GLY A 242 -13.82 -3.75 -2.55
C GLY A 242 -13.39 -5.02 -1.79
N ASN A 243 -13.59 -5.12 -0.47
CA ASN A 243 -13.26 -6.30 0.37
C ASN A 243 -11.82 -6.85 0.25
N LEU A 244 -10.85 -6.03 -0.16
CA LEU A 244 -9.45 -6.43 -0.24
C LEU A 244 -8.72 -6.14 1.07
N LYS A 245 -7.96 -7.10 1.60
CA LYS A 245 -7.06 -6.87 2.74
C LYS A 245 -6.06 -5.78 2.36
N LEU A 246 -6.12 -4.64 3.06
CA LEU A 246 -5.21 -3.51 2.88
C LEU A 246 -3.83 -3.85 3.46
N TYR A 247 -2.90 -4.24 2.60
CA TYR A 247 -1.50 -4.42 2.97
C TYR A 247 -0.70 -3.16 2.66
N ILE A 248 0.32 -2.87 3.48
CA ILE A 248 1.26 -1.80 3.21
C ILE A 248 1.92 -2.02 1.84
N ASN A 249 2.05 -0.96 1.05
CA ASN A 249 2.56 -0.96 -0.33
C ASN A 249 1.77 -1.77 -1.38
N SER A 250 0.58 -2.29 -1.05
CA SER A 250 -0.36 -2.81 -2.06
C SER A 250 -0.80 -1.72 -3.04
N LEU A 251 -1.28 -2.10 -4.24
CA LEU A 251 -1.84 -1.15 -5.21
C LEU A 251 -2.93 -0.28 -4.56
N VAL A 252 -3.89 -0.93 -3.90
CA VAL A 252 -5.00 -0.32 -3.17
C VAL A 252 -4.51 0.71 -2.15
N HIS A 253 -3.50 0.36 -1.33
CA HIS A 253 -2.91 1.30 -0.39
C HIS A 253 -2.25 2.50 -1.08
N ARG A 254 -1.53 2.28 -2.18
CA ARG A 254 -0.82 3.34 -2.91
C ARG A 254 -1.79 4.29 -3.62
N GLU A 255 -2.85 3.77 -4.22
CA GLU A 255 -3.91 4.60 -4.82
C GLU A 255 -4.58 5.50 -3.78
N ARG A 256 -4.98 4.94 -2.63
CA ARG A 256 -5.58 5.74 -1.54
C ARG A 256 -4.61 6.79 -1.01
N PHE A 257 -3.34 6.43 -0.85
CA PHE A 257 -2.30 7.37 -0.42
C PHE A 257 -2.17 8.55 -1.41
N ARG A 258 -2.17 8.29 -2.73
CA ARG A 258 -2.13 9.33 -3.78
C ARG A 258 -3.38 10.23 -3.78
N ILE A 259 -4.56 9.66 -3.53
CA ILE A 259 -5.80 10.44 -3.38
C ILE A 259 -5.66 11.42 -2.22
N TRP A 260 -5.23 10.94 -1.05
CA TRP A 260 -5.07 11.79 0.13
C TRP A 260 -3.96 12.83 -0.01
N GLN A 261 -2.87 12.53 -0.73
CA GLN A 261 -1.87 13.55 -1.11
C GLN A 261 -2.49 14.66 -1.95
N THR A 262 -3.30 14.28 -2.94
CA THR A 262 -3.97 15.22 -3.84
C THR A 262 -4.96 16.09 -3.08
N LEU A 263 -5.83 15.50 -2.24
CA LEU A 263 -6.79 16.22 -1.40
C LEU A 263 -6.09 17.23 -0.47
N LEU A 264 -4.99 16.82 0.17
CA LEU A 264 -4.21 17.69 1.04
C LEU A 264 -3.63 18.89 0.26
N THR A 265 -3.13 18.66 -0.95
CA THR A 265 -2.54 19.74 -1.76
C THR A 265 -3.58 20.71 -2.30
N LEU A 266 -4.75 20.22 -2.71
CA LEU A 266 -5.78 21.06 -3.30
C LEU A 266 -6.47 21.99 -2.27
N LEU A 267 -6.30 21.77 -0.96
CA LEU A 267 -6.93 22.55 0.11
C LEU A 267 -6.87 24.07 -0.08
N GLU A 268 -5.77 24.62 -0.58
CA GLU A 268 -5.61 26.08 -0.77
C GLU A 268 -6.50 26.68 -1.87
N LYS A 269 -7.06 25.83 -2.74
CA LYS A 269 -7.92 26.24 -3.85
C LYS A 269 -9.41 26.16 -3.54
N ILE A 270 -9.76 25.69 -2.34
CA ILE A 270 -11.10 25.23 -1.99
C ILE A 270 -11.83 26.30 -1.17
N ASN A 271 -13.15 26.39 -1.35
CA ASN A 271 -14.06 27.30 -0.62
C ASN A 271 -14.59 26.67 0.69
N SER A 272 -15.26 27.49 1.52
CA SER A 272 -15.73 27.11 2.87
C SER A 272 -16.65 25.89 2.91
N SER A 273 -17.57 25.73 1.95
CA SER A 273 -18.52 24.59 1.94
C SER A 273 -17.81 23.25 1.77
N ASN A 274 -16.76 23.22 0.96
CA ASN A 274 -16.02 22.00 0.68
C ASN A 274 -15.11 21.60 1.85
N TYR A 275 -14.72 22.55 2.72
CA TYR A 275 -14.03 22.25 3.97
C TYR A 275 -14.89 21.39 4.90
N ASP A 276 -16.20 21.64 4.98
CA ASP A 276 -17.11 20.86 5.83
C ASP A 276 -17.26 19.43 5.30
N MET A 277 -17.50 19.28 4.00
CA MET A 277 -17.59 17.99 3.34
C MET A 277 -16.30 17.14 3.47
N LEU A 278 -15.13 17.76 3.27
CA LEU A 278 -13.84 17.09 3.47
C LEU A 278 -13.58 16.74 4.93
N TYR A 279 -13.99 17.60 5.86
CA TYR A 279 -13.86 17.36 7.28
C TYR A 279 -14.69 16.15 7.72
N ASP A 280 -15.94 16.07 7.31
CA ASP A 280 -16.82 14.95 7.63
C ASP A 280 -16.27 13.63 7.06
N TYR A 281 -15.77 13.65 5.82
CA TYR A 281 -15.13 12.47 5.23
C TYR A 281 -13.83 12.07 5.93
N ALA A 282 -13.00 13.03 6.33
CA ALA A 282 -11.80 12.77 7.11
C ALA A 282 -12.12 12.12 8.47
N GLN A 283 -13.20 12.55 9.13
CA GLN A 283 -13.68 11.91 10.36
C GLN A 283 -14.09 10.46 10.15
N GLU A 284 -14.84 10.17 9.09
CA GLU A 284 -15.24 8.82 8.72
C GLU A 284 -14.00 7.93 8.48
N CYS A 285 -13.01 8.44 7.76
CA CYS A 285 -11.78 7.71 7.46
C CYS A 285 -10.93 7.42 8.70
N LEU A 286 -10.74 8.39 9.61
CA LEU A 286 -9.93 8.19 10.83
C LEU A 286 -10.44 7.06 11.74
N VAL A 287 -11.75 6.75 11.68
CA VAL A 287 -12.36 5.65 12.44
C VAL A 287 -11.88 4.29 11.94
N ASN A 288 -11.80 4.11 10.64
CA ASN A 288 -11.57 2.80 10.01
C ASN A 288 -10.16 2.61 9.46
N GLU A 289 -9.39 3.68 9.26
CA GLU A 289 -8.05 3.59 8.67
C GLU A 289 -7.12 2.72 9.51
N THR A 290 -6.32 1.88 8.88
CA THR A 290 -5.34 1.02 9.58
C THR A 290 -3.91 1.36 9.22
N GLN A 291 -3.69 2.01 8.06
CA GLN A 291 -2.38 2.32 7.54
C GLN A 291 -1.86 3.66 8.09
N PRO A 292 -0.70 3.69 8.77
CA PRO A 292 -0.15 4.92 9.37
C PRO A 292 0.14 6.04 8.37
N SER A 293 0.62 5.70 7.16
CA SER A 293 0.95 6.65 6.08
C SER A 293 -0.27 7.47 5.63
N ILE A 294 -1.40 6.81 5.38
CA ILE A 294 -2.67 7.47 5.02
C ILE A 294 -3.18 8.27 6.21
N ARG A 295 -3.19 7.66 7.40
CA ARG A 295 -3.65 8.31 8.63
C ARG A 295 -2.95 9.64 8.89
N ILE A 296 -1.63 9.72 8.70
CA ILE A 296 -0.84 10.95 8.83
C ILE A 296 -1.33 12.06 7.87
N LEU A 297 -1.66 11.71 6.62
CA LEU A 297 -2.22 12.67 5.65
C LEU A 297 -3.61 13.15 6.06
N VAL A 298 -4.48 12.25 6.52
CA VAL A 298 -5.83 12.61 7.01
C VAL A 298 -5.75 13.52 8.24
N GLU A 299 -4.85 13.20 9.19
CA GLU A 299 -4.60 14.02 10.38
C GLU A 299 -4.09 15.41 9.99
N TRP A 300 -3.14 15.51 9.05
CA TRP A 300 -2.62 16.79 8.57
C TRP A 300 -3.68 17.62 7.86
N LEU A 301 -4.46 17.01 6.96
CA LEU A 301 -5.61 17.65 6.32
C LEU A 301 -6.57 18.19 7.39
N THR A 302 -6.93 17.39 8.38
CA THR A 302 -7.83 17.80 9.48
C THR A 302 -7.28 19.01 10.25
N ILE A 303 -5.97 19.04 10.56
CA ILE A 303 -5.33 20.19 11.23
C ILE A 303 -5.48 21.47 10.38
N LYS A 304 -5.21 21.40 9.07
CA LYS A 304 -5.35 22.55 8.16
C LYS A 304 -6.78 23.06 8.09
N ILE A 305 -7.78 22.16 8.03
CA ILE A 305 -9.20 22.54 8.04
C ILE A 305 -9.58 23.22 9.36
N LEU A 306 -9.19 22.66 10.51
CA LEU A 306 -9.49 23.26 11.82
C LEU A 306 -8.82 24.63 11.98
N LEU A 307 -7.59 24.78 11.49
CA LEU A 307 -6.89 26.06 11.50
C LEU A 307 -7.59 27.10 10.63
N PHE A 308 -8.05 26.71 9.43
CA PHE A 308 -8.85 27.58 8.57
C PHE A 308 -10.15 28.02 9.25
N LYS A 309 -10.89 27.09 9.87
CA LYS A 309 -12.13 27.41 10.60
C LYS A 309 -11.86 28.31 11.81
N SER A 310 -10.77 28.09 12.53
CA SER A 310 -10.35 28.93 13.66
C SER A 310 -10.00 30.35 13.21
N ASN A 311 -9.20 30.51 12.14
CA ASN A 311 -8.80 31.83 11.64
C ASN A 311 -9.99 32.66 11.12
N ASN A 312 -11.07 32.01 10.69
CA ASN A 312 -12.30 32.65 10.26
C ASN A 312 -13.37 32.77 11.37
N ASN A 313 -13.03 32.46 12.63
CA ASN A 313 -13.94 32.46 13.78
C ASN A 313 -15.20 31.58 13.61
N ILE A 314 -15.10 30.52 12.81
CA ILE A 314 -16.18 29.55 12.56
C ILE A 314 -16.17 28.44 13.61
N LEU A 315 -14.99 28.14 14.18
CA LEU A 315 -14.80 27.01 15.10
C LEU A 315 -15.06 27.42 16.56
N ASN A 316 -16.01 26.76 17.21
CA ASN A 316 -16.15 26.78 18.67
C ASN A 316 -15.37 25.63 19.30
N PHE A 317 -14.33 25.96 20.07
CA PHE A 317 -13.49 24.95 20.73
C PHE A 317 -14.23 24.20 21.84
N ASP A 318 -15.17 24.82 22.55
CA ASP A 318 -15.92 24.15 23.62
C ASP A 318 -16.82 23.05 23.05
N ASP A 319 -17.48 23.32 21.92
CA ASP A 319 -18.30 22.32 21.21
C ASP A 319 -17.45 21.20 20.63
N LEU A 320 -16.26 21.54 20.10
CA LEU A 320 -15.28 20.56 19.67
C LEU A 320 -14.90 19.63 20.83
N PHE A 321 -14.42 20.18 21.95
CA PHE A 321 -14.03 19.36 23.11
C PHE A 321 -15.21 18.60 23.72
N HIS A 322 -16.43 19.16 23.71
CA HIS A 322 -17.62 18.45 24.16
C HIS A 322 -17.93 17.22 23.30
N THR A 323 -17.87 17.36 21.98
CA THR A 323 -18.04 16.26 21.03
C THR A 323 -16.97 15.17 21.24
N LEU A 324 -15.77 15.59 21.64
CA LEU A 324 -14.61 14.73 21.82
C LEU A 324 -14.51 14.09 23.22
N LYS A 325 -15.31 14.51 24.21
CA LYS A 325 -15.33 13.89 25.57
C LYS A 325 -15.68 12.40 25.57
N ASN A 326 -16.34 11.89 24.53
CA ASN A 326 -16.75 10.48 24.41
C ASN A 326 -15.73 9.57 23.70
N PHE A 327 -14.47 9.98 23.53
CA PHE A 327 -13.43 9.19 22.83
C PHE A 327 -13.23 7.77 23.36
N SER A 328 -13.47 7.53 24.66
CA SER A 328 -13.32 6.19 25.27
C SER A 328 -14.26 5.13 24.67
N SER A 329 -15.36 5.54 24.05
CA SER A 329 -16.31 4.66 23.38
C SER A 329 -15.92 4.31 21.93
N LYS A 330 -14.99 5.06 21.32
CA LYS A 330 -14.59 4.90 19.92
C LYS A 330 -13.35 4.01 19.78
N LYS A 331 -13.06 3.61 18.53
CA LYS A 331 -11.88 2.78 18.20
C LYS A 331 -10.57 3.46 18.64
N VAL A 332 -9.62 2.64 19.11
CA VAL A 332 -8.32 3.07 19.66
C VAL A 332 -7.53 3.98 18.69
N GLY A 333 -7.52 3.64 17.40
CA GLY A 333 -6.83 4.45 16.39
C GLY A 333 -7.40 5.86 16.29
N TYR A 334 -8.73 6.01 16.24
CA TYR A 334 -9.40 7.31 16.16
C TYR A 334 -9.02 8.22 17.33
N THR A 335 -9.04 7.69 18.55
CA THR A 335 -8.64 8.44 19.76
C THR A 335 -7.18 8.87 19.70
N SER A 336 -6.29 7.99 19.20
CA SER A 336 -4.86 8.29 19.07
C SER A 336 -4.60 9.39 18.02
N SER A 337 -5.32 9.36 16.90
CA SER A 337 -5.26 10.41 15.88
C SER A 337 -5.68 11.76 16.41
N TRP A 338 -6.79 11.81 17.14
CA TRP A 338 -7.28 13.08 17.69
C TRP A 338 -6.37 13.67 18.77
N LEU A 339 -5.76 12.84 19.62
CA LEU A 339 -4.71 13.30 20.53
C LEU A 339 -3.57 13.98 19.77
N THR A 340 -3.18 13.40 18.63
CA THR A 340 -2.11 13.93 17.78
C THR A 340 -2.51 15.21 17.05
N ILE A 341 -3.70 15.24 16.44
CA ILE A 341 -4.29 16.42 15.77
C ILE A 341 -4.35 17.59 16.74
N LEU A 342 -4.91 17.40 17.93
CA LEU A 342 -5.10 18.49 18.89
C LEU A 342 -3.76 18.99 19.44
N THR A 343 -2.82 18.08 19.71
CA THR A 343 -1.47 18.44 20.17
C THR A 343 -0.71 19.26 19.13
N ASN A 344 -0.85 18.91 17.85
CA ASN A 344 -0.19 19.62 16.74
C ASN A 344 -0.88 20.93 16.37
N LEU A 345 -2.18 21.09 16.66
CA LEU A 345 -2.92 22.34 16.44
C LEU A 345 -2.59 23.41 17.48
N ALA A 346 -2.36 23.02 18.75
CA ALA A 346 -2.08 23.93 19.87
C ALA A 346 -1.07 25.06 19.58
N PRO A 347 0.13 24.80 19.02
CA PRO A 347 1.12 25.86 18.75
C PRO A 347 0.76 26.78 17.58
N LEU A 348 -0.23 26.42 16.74
CA LEU A 348 -0.55 27.11 15.49
C LEU A 348 -1.67 28.15 15.60
N LEU A 349 -2.38 28.20 16.74
CA LEU A 349 -3.43 29.18 16.96
C LEU A 349 -2.83 30.60 17.03
N ASN A 350 -3.56 31.61 16.59
CA ASN A 350 -3.05 32.98 16.54
C ASN A 350 -3.36 33.78 17.82
N ASN A 351 -4.58 33.68 18.34
CA ASN A 351 -5.07 34.48 19.47
C ASN A 351 -4.66 33.89 20.84
N ASP A 352 -4.10 34.71 21.73
CA ASP A 352 -3.60 34.24 23.03
C ASP A 352 -4.72 33.85 24.01
N SER A 353 -5.88 34.53 23.97
CA SER A 353 -7.06 34.15 24.75
C SER A 353 -7.65 32.81 24.30
N GLU A 354 -7.78 32.60 22.99
CA GLU A 354 -8.25 31.34 22.40
C GLU A 354 -7.29 30.19 22.69
N LYS A 355 -5.98 30.42 22.65
CA LYS A 355 -4.97 29.42 23.05
C LYS A 355 -5.18 28.95 24.48
N ILE A 356 -5.46 29.86 25.42
CA ILE A 356 -5.66 29.49 26.82
C ILE A 356 -6.92 28.61 26.96
N THR A 357 -8.02 29.01 26.35
CA THR A 357 -9.26 28.20 26.32
C THR A 357 -9.02 26.84 25.67
N TYR A 358 -8.29 26.81 24.56
CA TYR A 358 -7.93 25.59 23.84
C TYR A 358 -7.07 24.64 24.68
N LEU A 359 -6.03 25.17 25.31
CA LEU A 359 -5.13 24.38 26.16
C LEU A 359 -5.86 23.81 27.38
N ASN A 360 -6.80 24.56 27.97
CA ASN A 360 -7.64 24.05 29.06
C ASN A 360 -8.51 22.87 28.61
N GLY A 361 -9.18 23.00 27.47
CA GLY A 361 -9.98 21.91 26.89
C GLY A 361 -9.12 20.70 26.52
N LEU A 362 -7.96 20.92 25.90
CA LEU A 362 -7.01 19.88 25.53
C LEU A 362 -6.48 19.11 26.75
N LEU A 363 -6.07 19.82 27.81
CA LEU A 363 -5.62 19.20 29.05
C LEU A 363 -6.74 18.38 29.69
N ALA A 364 -7.98 18.86 29.71
CA ALA A 364 -9.11 18.09 30.21
C ALA A 364 -9.30 16.77 29.44
N VAL A 365 -9.19 16.79 28.10
CA VAL A 365 -9.26 15.58 27.27
C VAL A 365 -8.09 14.64 27.57
N ILE A 366 -6.85 15.13 27.55
CA ILE A 366 -5.66 14.31 27.79
C ILE A 366 -5.70 13.67 29.18
N LEU A 367 -6.00 14.46 30.21
CA LEU A 367 -6.08 13.99 31.60
C LEU A 367 -7.14 12.92 31.79
N SER A 368 -8.30 13.04 31.12
CA SER A 368 -9.35 12.02 31.16
C SER A 368 -8.89 10.64 30.63
N GLN A 369 -7.85 10.61 29.79
CA GLN A 369 -7.36 9.41 29.12
C GLN A 369 -6.06 8.83 29.72
N ILE A 370 -5.47 9.46 30.74
CA ILE A 370 -4.23 8.97 31.39
C ILE A 370 -4.39 7.56 31.93
N LEU A 371 -5.54 7.27 32.55
CA LEU A 371 -5.85 5.96 33.13
C LEU A 371 -6.60 5.04 32.17
N SER A 372 -6.58 5.33 30.85
CA SER A 372 -7.20 4.48 29.85
C SER A 372 -6.70 3.04 29.98
N SER A 373 -7.59 2.05 29.85
CA SER A 373 -7.20 0.63 29.92
C SER A 373 -6.28 0.20 28.78
N ASN A 374 -6.32 0.91 27.64
CA ASN A 374 -5.54 0.59 26.46
C ASN A 374 -4.13 1.21 26.51
N PHE A 375 -3.10 0.36 26.40
CA PHE A 375 -1.69 0.79 26.43
C PHE A 375 -1.32 1.78 25.32
N HIS A 376 -1.86 1.62 24.10
CA HIS A 376 -1.57 2.54 22.99
C HIS A 376 -2.05 3.96 23.28
N ILE A 377 -3.28 4.10 23.80
CA ILE A 377 -3.85 5.41 24.15
C ILE A 377 -2.99 6.09 25.22
N ARG A 378 -2.58 5.34 26.26
CA ARG A 378 -1.70 5.89 27.31
C ARG A 378 -0.36 6.37 26.75
N THR A 379 0.23 5.63 25.81
CA THR A 379 1.50 6.02 25.17
C THR A 379 1.35 7.32 24.37
N TYR A 380 0.24 7.48 23.64
CA TYR A 380 -0.06 8.73 22.91
C TYR A 380 -0.33 9.90 23.86
N VAL A 381 -1.05 9.67 24.96
CA VAL A 381 -1.27 10.66 26.02
C VAL A 381 0.06 11.15 26.61
N GLU A 382 0.97 10.23 26.94
CA GLU A 382 2.31 10.55 27.43
C GLU A 382 3.11 11.37 26.40
N ALA A 383 3.10 10.96 25.13
CA ALA A 383 3.79 11.68 24.05
C ALA A 383 3.23 13.10 23.83
N SER A 384 1.90 13.25 23.84
CA SER A 384 1.21 14.53 23.75
C SER A 384 1.58 15.46 24.91
N LEU A 385 1.61 14.95 26.15
CA LEU A 385 2.01 15.72 27.33
C LEU A 385 3.47 16.17 27.25
N LEU A 386 4.38 15.30 26.79
CA LEU A 386 5.78 15.66 26.58
C LEU A 386 5.93 16.75 25.51
N LYS A 387 5.20 16.69 24.40
CA LYS A 387 5.20 17.74 23.37
C LYS A 387 4.65 19.07 23.90
N LEU A 388 3.52 19.05 24.60
CA LEU A 388 2.93 20.24 25.23
C LEU A 388 3.88 20.84 26.29
N SER A 389 4.57 20.01 27.08
CA SER A 389 5.52 20.51 28.06
C SER A 389 6.70 21.25 27.44
N LYS A 390 7.19 20.81 26.26
CA LYS A 390 8.25 21.52 25.54
C LYS A 390 7.77 22.90 25.10
N LEU A 391 6.52 23.01 24.64
CA LEU A 391 5.90 24.28 24.28
C LEU A 391 5.74 25.22 25.50
N LEU A 392 5.39 24.67 26.67
CA LEU A 392 5.17 25.44 27.90
C LEU A 392 6.47 25.80 28.64
N ASN A 393 7.54 25.02 28.48
CA ASN A 393 8.80 25.17 29.22
C ASN A 393 9.93 25.87 28.43
N ASP A 394 9.76 26.23 27.15
CA ASP A 394 10.84 26.85 26.35
C ASP A 394 11.19 28.27 26.84
N PRO A 395 12.40 28.50 27.39
CA PRO A 395 12.82 29.81 27.88
C PRO A 395 13.11 30.82 26.76
N TYR A 396 13.28 30.38 25.50
CA TYR A 396 13.60 31.26 24.35
C TYR A 396 13.05 30.73 23.00
N PRO A 397 11.82 31.07 22.58
CA PRO A 397 11.43 30.84 21.20
C PRO A 397 11.89 32.03 20.36
N LYS A 398 12.93 31.83 19.53
CA LYS A 398 13.07 32.61 18.28
C LYS A 398 12.02 32.13 17.26
N ILE A 399 10.75 32.13 17.65
CA ILE A 399 9.63 31.93 16.74
C ILE A 399 9.12 33.33 16.43
N LYS A 400 9.05 33.66 15.13
CA LYS A 400 8.50 34.93 14.62
C LYS A 400 7.00 35.13 14.90
N THR A 401 6.37 34.28 15.71
CA THR A 401 4.97 34.42 16.12
C THR A 401 4.95 35.24 17.40
N GLY A 402 4.35 36.44 17.33
CA GLY A 402 4.34 37.47 18.38
C GLY A 402 3.64 37.09 19.69
N LEU A 403 4.20 36.12 20.42
CA LEU A 403 3.84 35.78 21.80
C LEU A 403 4.30 36.91 22.72
N ASN A 404 3.38 37.80 23.09
CA ASN A 404 3.58 38.64 24.27
C ASN A 404 3.25 37.82 25.52
N ARG A 405 4.29 37.54 26.32
CA ARG A 405 4.29 36.71 27.54
C ARG A 405 3.37 37.10 28.73
N PRO A 406 2.68 38.26 28.88
CA PRO A 406 2.09 38.59 30.19
C PRO A 406 0.91 37.73 30.65
N GLU A 407 0.07 37.18 29.78
CA GLU A 407 -1.21 36.59 30.22
C GLU A 407 -1.17 35.07 30.46
N ILE A 408 -0.43 34.29 29.66
CA ILE A 408 -0.31 32.83 29.86
C ILE A 408 0.42 32.50 31.17
N VAL A 409 1.36 33.36 31.59
CA VAL A 409 2.11 33.23 32.84
C VAL A 409 1.25 33.59 34.07
N GLN A 410 0.15 34.33 33.90
CA GLN A 410 -0.75 34.69 35.02
C GLN A 410 -1.73 33.57 35.41
N ASN A 411 -2.01 32.62 34.52
CA ASN A 411 -2.77 31.42 34.89
C ASN A 411 -1.86 30.41 35.60
N GLN A 412 -1.59 30.69 36.88
CA GLN A 412 -0.71 29.89 37.76
C GLN A 412 -1.12 28.41 37.82
N SER A 413 -2.42 28.11 37.74
CA SER A 413 -2.96 26.74 37.82
C SER A 413 -2.49 25.83 36.68
N ILE A 414 -2.54 26.29 35.43
CA ILE A 414 -2.16 25.51 34.24
C ILE A 414 -0.64 25.27 34.22
N THR A 415 0.13 26.29 34.57
CA THR A 415 1.60 26.22 34.60
C THR A 415 2.10 25.32 35.73
N ILE A 416 1.41 25.32 36.88
CA ILE A 416 1.73 24.45 38.02
C ILE A 416 1.32 23.00 37.73
N LEU A 417 0.10 22.76 37.23
CA LEU A 417 -0.37 21.42 36.88
C LEU A 417 0.49 20.78 35.79
N SER A 418 0.79 21.50 34.71
CA SER A 418 1.65 21.01 33.64
C SER A 418 3.07 20.70 34.12
N ARG A 419 3.65 21.53 35.00
CA ARG A 419 4.97 21.26 35.62
C ARG A 419 4.95 20.06 36.57
N GLN A 420 3.89 19.89 37.37
CA GLN A 420 3.75 18.75 38.28
C GLN A 420 3.50 17.43 37.52
N ILE A 421 2.65 17.45 36.50
CA ILE A 421 2.43 16.30 35.62
C ILE A 421 3.72 15.96 34.88
N PHE A 422 4.45 16.97 34.40
CA PHE A 422 5.74 16.78 33.75
C PHE A 422 6.81 16.19 34.68
N SER A 423 6.91 16.64 35.94
CA SER A 423 7.86 16.08 36.90
C SER A 423 7.53 14.62 37.24
N ILE A 424 6.24 14.27 37.34
CA ILE A 424 5.78 12.90 37.59
C ILE A 424 6.03 12.00 36.38
N ILE A 425 5.76 12.48 35.16
CA ILE A 425 5.99 11.71 33.92
C ILE A 425 7.49 11.54 33.69
N SER A 426 8.29 12.61 33.80
CA SER A 426 9.74 12.55 33.62
C SER A 426 10.46 11.67 34.65
N ALA A 427 9.97 11.63 35.90
CA ALA A 427 10.47 10.71 36.91
C ALA A 427 10.17 9.22 36.59
N ASN A 428 9.06 8.94 35.88
CA ASN A 428 8.66 7.59 35.46
C ASN A 428 9.26 7.14 34.12
N ILE A 429 10.06 7.97 33.44
CA ILE A 429 10.80 7.62 32.20
C ILE A 429 12.08 6.80 32.55
N THR A 430 12.02 5.96 33.58
CA THR A 430 13.02 4.93 33.83
C THR A 430 12.41 3.59 33.36
N GLU A 431 13.00 3.04 32.30
CA GLU A 431 12.63 1.81 31.57
C GLU A 431 11.27 1.78 30.84
N LYS A 432 10.15 2.24 31.43
CA LYS A 432 8.80 2.17 30.82
C LYS A 432 8.50 3.28 29.80
N GLY A 433 9.21 4.41 29.86
CA GLY A 433 9.04 5.56 28.95
C GLY A 433 9.66 5.39 27.55
N ARG A 434 10.23 4.22 27.22
CA ARG A 434 10.87 3.95 25.92
C ARG A 434 9.90 4.21 24.76
N HIS A 435 8.64 3.77 24.87
CA HIS A 435 7.66 3.88 23.78
C HIS A 435 7.14 5.31 23.58
N ALA A 436 6.90 6.07 24.66
CA ALA A 436 6.52 7.48 24.55
C ALA A 436 7.67 8.32 23.96
N ASN A 437 8.92 8.06 24.36
CA ASN A 437 10.09 8.72 23.76
C ASN A 437 10.27 8.38 22.29
N ILE A 438 10.01 7.12 21.89
CA ILE A 438 9.99 6.70 20.49
C ILE A 438 8.94 7.49 19.69
N LEU A 439 7.72 7.66 20.24
CA LEU A 439 6.68 8.47 19.59
C LEU A 439 7.04 9.95 19.53
N VAL A 440 7.56 10.55 20.60
CA VAL A 440 7.99 11.97 20.60
C VAL A 440 9.13 12.21 19.61
N ASN A 441 9.99 11.22 19.40
CA ASN A 441 11.08 11.28 18.42
C ASN A 441 10.64 10.88 17.01
N HIS A 442 9.40 10.39 16.83
CA HIS A 442 8.82 10.14 15.52
C HIS A 442 8.69 11.46 14.75
N PHE A 443 8.99 11.46 13.45
CA PHE A 443 9.00 12.67 12.63
C PHE A 443 7.70 13.47 12.73
N TYR A 444 6.56 12.80 12.78
CA TYR A 444 5.24 13.44 12.89
C TYR A 444 4.98 14.21 14.20
N PHE A 445 5.70 13.89 15.29
CA PHE A 445 5.66 14.69 16.52
C PHE A 445 6.65 15.87 16.48
N GLN A 446 7.64 15.86 15.59
CA GLN A 446 8.56 16.99 15.35
C GLN A 446 8.09 17.92 14.22
N PHE A 447 7.15 17.42 13.42
CA PHE A 447 6.53 18.05 12.27
C PHE A 447 5.73 19.32 12.62
N ASN A 448 5.87 20.36 11.78
CA ASN A 448 5.07 21.58 11.83
C ASN A 448 4.10 21.63 10.63
N PRO A 449 2.77 21.52 10.85
CA PRO A 449 1.76 21.52 9.79
C PRO A 449 1.72 22.74 8.85
N ILE A 450 2.27 23.89 9.26
CA ILE A 450 2.35 25.12 8.43
C ILE A 450 3.70 25.21 7.73
N ASP A 451 4.80 25.14 8.48
CA ASP A 451 6.14 25.35 7.93
C ASP A 451 6.56 24.23 6.97
N ASP A 452 6.16 22.99 7.28
CA ASP A 452 6.47 21.82 6.44
C ASP A 452 5.48 21.65 5.28
N TYR A 453 4.49 22.53 5.11
CA TYR A 453 3.53 22.47 4.00
C TYR A 453 4.17 22.89 2.68
N SER A 454 4.71 21.89 1.99
CA SER A 454 5.32 22.06 0.67
C SER A 454 5.13 20.82 -0.19
N ILE A 455 5.22 21.00 -1.51
CA ILE A 455 5.13 19.89 -2.46
C ILE A 455 6.26 18.86 -2.19
N GLU A 456 7.47 19.33 -1.91
CA GLU A 456 8.60 18.46 -1.53
C GLU A 456 8.29 17.62 -0.28
N THR A 457 7.67 18.20 0.74
CA THR A 457 7.31 17.43 1.94
C THR A 457 6.27 16.36 1.64
N ILE A 458 5.20 16.72 0.93
CA ILE A 458 4.05 15.84 0.70
C ILE A 458 4.40 14.67 -0.23
N TYR A 459 5.22 14.92 -1.25
CA TYR A 459 5.53 13.94 -2.31
C TYR A 459 6.91 13.27 -2.19
N TYR A 460 7.80 13.76 -1.33
CA TYR A 460 9.11 13.13 -1.09
C TYR A 460 9.31 12.72 0.37
N TRP A 461 9.31 13.69 1.30
CA TRP A 461 9.67 13.41 2.70
C TRP A 461 8.65 12.53 3.41
N LEU A 462 7.35 12.76 3.22
CA LEU A 462 6.30 12.00 3.89
C LEU A 462 6.26 10.53 3.42
N PRO A 463 6.30 10.21 2.11
CA PRO A 463 6.45 8.84 1.64
C PRO A 463 7.71 8.15 2.19
N TYR A 464 8.85 8.86 2.15
CA TYR A 464 10.12 8.34 2.66
C TYR A 464 10.05 8.01 4.15
N LEU A 465 9.62 8.96 4.99
CA LEU A 465 9.60 8.82 6.44
C LEU A 465 8.53 7.84 6.93
N SER A 466 7.42 7.70 6.18
CA SER A 466 6.37 6.72 6.47
C SER A 466 6.67 5.29 5.99
N GLY A 467 7.79 5.08 5.28
CA GLY A 467 8.23 3.75 4.85
C GLY A 467 7.54 3.22 3.59
N LEU A 468 7.10 4.10 2.70
CA LEU A 468 6.65 3.73 1.35
C LEU A 468 7.84 3.34 0.45
N ILE A 469 7.56 2.57 -0.59
CA ILE A 469 8.54 2.16 -1.60
C ILE A 469 9.06 3.35 -2.42
N GLU A 470 10.28 3.22 -2.97
CA GLU A 470 10.98 4.26 -3.74
C GLU A 470 10.18 4.78 -4.94
N GLU A 471 9.31 3.97 -5.55
CA GLU A 471 8.49 4.36 -6.69
C GLU A 471 7.43 5.41 -6.34
N GLU A 472 7.06 5.55 -5.06
CA GLU A 472 6.16 6.62 -4.60
C GLU A 472 6.89 7.95 -4.37
N LEU A 473 8.22 7.94 -4.26
CA LEU A 473 9.01 9.12 -3.95
C LEU A 473 9.23 9.96 -5.21
N VAL A 474 8.84 11.23 -5.14
CA VAL A 474 9.08 12.18 -6.21
C VAL A 474 10.37 12.95 -5.92
N LYS A 475 11.47 12.61 -6.62
CA LYS A 475 12.78 13.24 -6.41
C LYS A 475 12.78 14.72 -6.80
N LYS A 476 13.64 15.48 -6.12
CA LYS A 476 13.79 16.94 -6.29
C LYS A 476 14.02 17.37 -7.75
N GLU A 477 14.86 16.64 -8.47
CA GLU A 477 15.23 16.91 -9.86
C GLU A 477 14.02 16.78 -10.81
N ASN A 478 13.09 15.88 -10.49
CA ASN A 478 11.90 15.64 -11.30
C ASN A 478 10.95 16.85 -11.25
N PHE A 479 10.76 17.48 -10.07
CA PHE A 479 9.85 18.63 -9.94
C PHE A 479 10.23 19.79 -10.86
N LEU A 480 11.52 20.13 -10.92
CA LEU A 480 12.00 21.24 -11.76
C LEU A 480 11.85 20.92 -13.25
N SER A 481 12.13 19.68 -13.65
CA SER A 481 11.99 19.27 -15.06
C SER A 481 10.54 19.31 -15.57
N ILE A 482 9.56 19.02 -14.70
CA ILE A 482 8.12 19.01 -15.03
C ILE A 482 7.58 20.44 -15.09
N VAL A 483 8.02 21.27 -14.15
CA VAL A 483 7.68 22.69 -14.07
C VAL A 483 8.25 23.50 -15.26
N LEU A 484 9.41 23.09 -15.78
CA LEU A 484 10.07 23.72 -16.93
C LEU A 484 9.62 23.16 -18.29
N ASP A 485 8.71 22.17 -18.31
CA ASP A 485 8.16 21.61 -19.55
C ASP A 485 7.19 22.63 -20.20
N LYS A 486 7.70 23.34 -21.23
CA LYS A 486 6.96 24.34 -22.02
C LYS A 486 5.69 23.79 -22.70
N SER A 487 5.49 22.46 -22.74
CA SER A 487 4.25 21.87 -23.28
C SER A 487 3.03 21.98 -22.33
N VAL A 488 3.26 22.42 -21.09
CA VAL A 488 2.22 22.56 -20.04
C VAL A 488 2.08 23.99 -19.58
N PHE A 489 3.20 24.72 -19.59
CA PHE A 489 3.28 26.08 -19.10
C PHE A 489 3.78 26.98 -20.22
N ASP A 490 2.94 27.92 -20.64
CA ASP A 490 3.36 29.07 -21.45
C ASP A 490 4.14 30.05 -20.55
N LEU A 491 5.31 29.64 -20.09
CA LEU A 491 6.26 30.53 -19.42
C LEU A 491 7.11 31.17 -20.53
N THR A 492 6.70 32.35 -20.96
CA THR A 492 7.62 33.26 -21.66
C THR A 492 8.81 33.51 -20.74
N GLU A 493 10.02 33.59 -21.30
CA GLU A 493 11.30 33.67 -20.57
C GLU A 493 11.46 34.90 -19.65
N GLN A 494 10.40 35.72 -19.49
CA GLN A 494 10.33 36.88 -18.63
C GLN A 494 9.57 36.64 -17.30
N ASP A 495 8.76 35.58 -17.18
CA ASP A 495 8.00 35.23 -15.97
C ASP A 495 8.71 34.12 -15.16
N ASN A 496 9.77 34.48 -14.42
CA ASN A 496 10.52 33.53 -13.57
C ASN A 496 9.80 33.14 -12.26
N SER A 497 8.52 33.49 -12.08
CA SER A 497 7.72 33.08 -10.92
C SER A 497 6.58 32.18 -11.37
N LEU A 498 6.69 30.88 -11.04
CA LEU A 498 5.52 30.00 -11.10
C LEU A 498 4.52 30.45 -10.04
N ASP A 499 3.36 30.88 -10.51
CA ASP A 499 2.24 31.33 -9.70
C ASP A 499 1.45 30.10 -9.19
N VAL A 500 2.12 29.33 -8.31
CA VAL A 500 1.58 28.12 -7.66
C VAL A 500 1.24 28.50 -6.23
N SER A 501 0.05 28.10 -5.75
CA SER A 501 -0.41 28.48 -4.41
C SER A 501 0.47 27.93 -3.27
N ILE A 502 1.05 26.75 -3.47
CA ILE A 502 1.87 26.03 -2.49
C ILE A 502 3.36 26.23 -2.76
N SER A 503 4.16 26.38 -1.69
CA SER A 503 5.62 26.36 -1.81
C SER A 503 6.14 25.04 -2.39
N LEU A 504 7.05 25.14 -3.35
CA LEU A 504 7.72 23.96 -3.92
C LEU A 504 8.67 23.28 -2.92
N LYS A 505 9.22 24.02 -1.95
CA LYS A 505 10.23 23.53 -1.00
C LYS A 505 9.87 23.90 0.42
N SER A 506 10.21 23.02 1.37
CA SER A 506 10.12 23.38 2.78
C SER A 506 11.29 24.32 3.16
N PRO A 507 11.02 25.49 3.76
CA PRO A 507 12.06 26.41 4.22
C PRO A 507 12.84 25.84 5.42
N HIS A 508 12.26 24.91 6.19
CA HIS A 508 12.86 24.36 7.42
C HIS A 508 13.03 22.84 7.31
N SER A 509 14.18 22.34 7.77
CA SER A 509 14.67 20.98 7.48
C SER A 509 14.71 20.07 8.71
N THR A 510 13.85 20.30 9.70
CA THR A 510 13.73 19.41 10.87
C THR A 510 13.45 17.97 10.44
N LEU A 511 12.64 17.79 9.39
CA LEU A 511 12.34 16.50 8.80
C LEU A 511 13.54 15.81 8.14
N LYS A 512 14.56 16.54 7.69
CA LYS A 512 15.78 15.94 7.09
C LYS A 512 16.59 15.15 8.10
N ASN A 513 16.50 15.52 9.37
CA ASN A 513 17.21 14.87 10.46
C ASN A 513 16.45 13.67 11.03
N CYS A 514 15.23 13.41 10.54
CA CYS A 514 14.41 12.28 10.98
C CYS A 514 14.78 11.01 10.21
N SER A 515 14.85 9.88 10.92
CA SER A 515 15.05 8.57 10.30
C SER A 515 13.72 7.92 9.90
N PRO A 516 13.64 7.26 8.73
CA PRO A 516 12.45 6.48 8.36
C PRO A 516 12.26 5.28 9.29
N GLY A 517 11.01 4.88 9.52
CA GLY A 517 10.71 3.53 10.04
C GLY A 517 10.58 3.35 11.56
N VAL A 518 10.19 4.39 12.30
CA VAL A 518 9.94 4.28 13.75
C VAL A 518 8.70 3.42 14.10
N TRP A 519 7.82 3.14 13.13
CA TRP A 519 6.70 2.19 13.28
C TRP A 519 7.07 0.71 13.13
N LYS A 520 8.36 0.37 13.03
CA LYS A 520 8.82 -1.01 13.25
C LYS A 520 8.79 -1.32 14.75
N PHE A 521 7.59 -1.50 15.31
CA PHE A 521 7.40 -2.00 16.68
C PHE A 521 7.84 -3.47 16.87
N SER A 522 8.53 -4.05 15.89
CA SER A 522 9.34 -5.23 16.05
C SER A 522 10.54 -5.14 15.13
N ALA A 523 11.74 -5.38 15.68
CA ALA A 523 13.04 -5.45 15.00
C ALA A 523 13.83 -4.14 14.79
N LEU A 524 13.71 -3.15 15.67
CA LEU A 524 14.88 -2.31 15.97
C LEU A 524 15.60 -2.93 17.15
N LYS A 525 16.61 -3.74 16.80
CA LYS A 525 17.74 -4.00 17.67
C LYS A 525 18.34 -2.67 18.12
N ASP A 526 18.87 -2.66 19.32
CA ASP A 526 19.71 -1.60 19.86
C ASP A 526 20.95 -1.36 18.96
N ASP A 527 20.80 -0.53 17.93
CA ASP A 527 21.90 -0.14 17.02
C ASP A 527 22.58 1.18 17.42
N SER A 528 22.43 1.65 18.66
CA SER A 528 23.10 2.88 19.15
C SER A 528 24.11 2.67 20.28
N LEU A 529 24.71 1.48 20.39
CA LEU A 529 25.92 1.25 21.18
C LEU A 529 26.89 0.39 20.36
N TYR A 530 27.70 1.05 19.54
CA TYR A 530 28.98 0.49 19.12
C TYR A 530 29.92 0.48 20.34
N GLU A 531 29.78 -0.54 21.18
CA GLU A 531 30.93 -1.11 21.88
C GLU A 531 31.40 -2.32 21.05
N PRO A 532 32.66 -2.39 20.60
CA PRO A 532 33.11 -3.37 19.63
C PRO A 532 33.47 -4.71 20.29
N ASN A 533 32.63 -5.26 21.18
CA ASN A 533 32.90 -6.52 21.88
C ASN A 533 31.65 -7.26 22.41
N VAL A 534 30.51 -7.21 21.72
CA VAL A 534 29.42 -8.16 21.99
C VAL A 534 29.41 -9.20 20.87
N SER A 535 29.85 -10.42 21.21
CA SER A 535 29.71 -11.60 20.37
C SER A 535 28.28 -11.69 19.86
N ILE A 536 28.12 -11.78 18.53
CA ILE A 536 26.83 -12.04 17.88
C ILE A 536 26.45 -13.48 18.23
N GLU A 537 25.92 -13.69 19.42
CA GLU A 537 25.42 -14.99 19.84
C GLU A 537 23.95 -14.83 20.27
N ASP A 538 23.12 -15.64 19.62
CA ASP A 538 21.68 -15.84 19.83
C ASP A 538 20.70 -14.70 19.50
N LEU A 539 20.58 -14.42 18.19
CA LEU A 539 19.41 -13.74 17.63
C LEU A 539 18.25 -14.70 17.36
N GLN A 540 17.04 -14.36 17.83
CA GLN A 540 15.82 -15.14 17.56
C GLN A 540 15.54 -15.21 16.05
N LYS A 541 15.78 -16.38 15.44
CA LYS A 541 15.37 -16.69 14.07
C LYS A 541 13.90 -17.12 14.10
N LYS A 542 12.98 -16.26 13.64
CA LYS A 542 11.62 -16.71 13.32
C LYS A 542 11.64 -17.37 11.94
N ILE A 543 11.40 -18.68 11.89
CA ILE A 543 11.22 -19.40 10.63
C ILE A 543 9.89 -18.92 10.03
N ILE A 544 9.96 -18.25 8.88
CA ILE A 544 8.77 -17.84 8.12
C ILE A 544 8.33 -19.05 7.30
N PRO A 545 7.08 -19.51 7.43
CA PRO A 545 6.56 -20.60 6.62
C PRO A 545 6.71 -20.29 5.12
N TRP A 546 7.19 -21.26 4.34
CA TRP A 546 7.51 -21.08 2.92
C TRP A 546 6.33 -20.58 2.06
N HIS A 547 5.09 -20.91 2.42
CA HIS A 547 3.89 -20.43 1.71
C HIS A 547 3.69 -18.91 1.81
N VAL A 548 4.21 -18.25 2.85
CA VAL A 548 4.16 -16.78 3.00
C VAL A 548 5.15 -16.10 2.03
N LEU A 549 6.15 -16.84 1.55
CA LEU A 549 7.18 -16.34 0.65
C LEU A 549 6.85 -16.55 -0.83
N MET A 550 5.77 -17.27 -1.17
CA MET A 550 5.41 -17.61 -2.55
C MET A 550 4.09 -16.95 -3.02
N PRO A 551 4.02 -16.35 -4.23
CA PRO A 551 2.86 -15.55 -4.63
C PRO A 551 1.71 -16.31 -5.32
N CYS A 552 1.80 -17.63 -5.56
CA CYS A 552 0.83 -18.36 -6.40
C CYS A 552 0.55 -19.80 -5.91
N GLU A 553 -0.69 -20.27 -6.12
CA GLU A 553 -1.16 -21.61 -5.74
C GLU A 553 -0.56 -22.73 -6.61
N ASP A 554 -0.26 -22.48 -7.88
CA ASP A 554 0.26 -23.47 -8.84
C ASP A 554 1.65 -24.04 -8.48
N ASP A 555 2.46 -23.28 -7.73
CA ASP A 555 3.79 -23.73 -7.32
C ASP A 555 3.76 -24.71 -6.12
N LEU A 556 2.64 -24.78 -5.39
CA LEU A 556 2.48 -25.65 -4.21
C LEU A 556 2.45 -27.14 -4.60
N ASP A 557 1.86 -27.46 -5.75
CA ASP A 557 1.73 -28.84 -6.26
C ASP A 557 3.05 -29.44 -6.72
N ASN A 558 4.01 -28.61 -7.12
CA ASN A 558 5.35 -29.06 -7.52
C ASN A 558 6.26 -29.35 -6.32
N VAL A 559 6.03 -28.70 -5.17
CA VAL A 559 6.80 -28.91 -3.93
C VAL A 559 6.31 -30.17 -3.19
N SER A 560 5.00 -30.39 -3.11
CA SER A 560 4.41 -31.60 -2.53
C SER A 560 4.88 -32.88 -3.25
N ARG A 561 5.05 -32.81 -4.58
CA ARG A 561 5.63 -33.91 -5.38
C ARG A 561 7.10 -34.21 -5.07
N LYS A 562 7.92 -33.22 -4.67
CA LYS A 562 9.36 -33.42 -4.37
C LYS A 562 9.63 -34.05 -2.99
N LYS A 563 8.76 -33.88 -1.98
CA LYS A 563 8.92 -34.50 -0.65
C LYS A 563 8.76 -36.03 -0.66
N ASN A 564 8.06 -36.59 -1.65
CA ASN A 564 7.65 -38.01 -1.69
C ASN A 564 8.71 -39.00 -2.24
N LEU A 565 9.98 -38.59 -2.40
CA LEU A 565 11.01 -39.42 -3.05
C LEU A 565 11.88 -40.26 -2.09
N SER A 566 11.77 -40.10 -0.77
CA SER A 566 12.54 -40.88 0.21
C SER A 566 11.90 -42.24 0.51
N LYS A 567 12.58 -43.35 0.21
CA LYS A 567 12.11 -44.71 0.59
C LYS A 567 12.09 -44.95 2.10
N HIS A 568 12.93 -44.24 2.86
CA HIS A 568 13.14 -44.41 4.30
C HIS A 568 12.58 -43.21 5.09
N GLY A 569 12.03 -43.43 6.27
CA GLY A 569 11.45 -42.37 7.11
C GLY A 569 10.53 -42.91 8.19
N LEU A 570 10.33 -42.11 9.24
CA LEU A 570 9.53 -42.44 10.40
C LEU A 570 8.04 -42.51 10.04
N ILE A 571 7.36 -43.58 10.45
CA ILE A 571 5.90 -43.68 10.43
C ILE A 571 5.40 -43.53 11.87
N LEU A 572 4.47 -42.62 12.11
CA LEU A 572 3.89 -42.39 13.43
C LEU A 572 2.45 -42.90 13.48
N VAL A 573 2.15 -43.77 14.44
CA VAL A 573 0.82 -44.37 14.63
C VAL A 573 0.15 -43.84 15.89
N SER A 574 -0.89 -43.04 15.70
CA SER A 574 -1.71 -42.46 16.77
C SER A 574 -3.17 -42.94 16.74
N SER A 575 -3.43 -44.13 16.18
CA SER A 575 -4.79 -44.69 16.09
C SER A 575 -5.47 -44.93 17.44
N LEU A 576 -4.71 -45.00 18.54
CA LEU A 576 -5.19 -45.19 19.91
C LEU A 576 -5.52 -43.88 20.64
N ILE A 577 -5.28 -42.71 20.02
CA ILE A 577 -5.46 -41.38 20.61
C ILE A 577 -6.79 -40.78 20.14
N ASP A 578 -7.64 -40.39 21.10
CA ASP A 578 -8.98 -39.86 20.79
C ASP A 578 -9.09 -38.33 20.89
N LYS A 579 -8.16 -37.67 21.58
CA LYS A 579 -8.25 -36.21 21.82
C LYS A 579 -7.73 -35.42 20.62
N GLY A 580 -8.62 -34.67 19.98
CA GLY A 580 -8.30 -33.78 18.85
C GLY A 580 -7.18 -32.78 19.13
N THR A 581 -7.03 -32.31 20.37
CA THR A 581 -5.92 -31.41 20.74
C THR A 581 -4.55 -32.09 20.70
N ASN A 582 -4.46 -33.34 21.17
CA ASN A 582 -3.22 -34.11 21.09
C ASN A 582 -2.88 -34.46 19.65
N LEU A 583 -3.87 -34.89 18.87
CA LEU A 583 -3.70 -35.16 17.44
C LEU A 583 -3.25 -33.91 16.66
N GLY A 584 -3.81 -32.74 16.95
CA GLY A 584 -3.42 -31.47 16.31
C GLY A 584 -1.99 -31.06 16.64
N GLY A 585 -1.58 -31.20 17.91
CA GLY A 585 -0.20 -30.98 18.33
C GLY A 585 0.78 -31.95 17.66
N ILE A 586 0.45 -33.24 17.62
CA ILE A 586 1.25 -34.28 16.97
C ILE A 586 1.37 -34.01 15.47
N SER A 587 0.27 -33.68 14.78
CA SER A 587 0.27 -33.31 13.35
C SER A 587 1.27 -32.20 13.08
N ARG A 588 1.26 -31.13 13.89
CA ARG A 588 2.21 -30.03 13.74
C ARG A 588 3.66 -30.48 13.91
N THR A 589 3.94 -31.30 14.91
CA THR A 589 5.28 -31.84 15.15
C THR A 589 5.74 -32.76 14.02
N CYS A 590 4.85 -33.60 13.49
CA CYS A 590 5.12 -34.48 12.36
C CYS A 590 5.53 -33.70 11.11
N GLU A 591 4.86 -32.58 10.82
CA GLU A 591 5.16 -31.75 9.65
C GLU A 591 6.54 -31.10 9.79
N ILE A 592 6.82 -30.50 10.95
CA ILE A 592 8.08 -29.81 11.24
C ILE A 592 9.28 -30.77 11.11
N PHE A 593 9.15 -32.01 11.59
CA PHE A 593 10.21 -33.01 11.53
C PHE A 593 10.14 -33.93 10.31
N ASN A 594 9.27 -33.62 9.33
CA ASN A 594 9.13 -34.35 8.07
C ASN A 594 8.90 -35.86 8.25
N VAL A 595 7.96 -36.23 9.13
CA VAL A 595 7.49 -37.61 9.31
C VAL A 595 6.88 -38.12 8.01
N LYS A 596 7.22 -39.36 7.62
CA LYS A 596 6.87 -39.95 6.32
C LYS A 596 5.37 -40.23 6.17
N GLU A 597 4.76 -40.78 7.22
CA GLU A 597 3.33 -41.08 7.24
C GLU A 597 2.81 -40.89 8.66
N PHE A 598 1.69 -40.18 8.80
CA PHE A 598 1.00 -39.96 10.06
C PHE A 598 -0.33 -40.74 10.05
N VAL A 599 -0.43 -41.75 10.90
CA VAL A 599 -1.57 -42.68 10.92
C VAL A 599 -2.52 -42.33 12.05
N VAL A 600 -3.79 -42.06 11.71
CA VAL A 600 -4.84 -41.67 12.65
C VAL A 600 -5.98 -42.70 12.68
N GLY A 601 -6.71 -42.76 13.80
CA GLY A 601 -7.83 -43.69 13.97
C GLY A 601 -9.05 -43.37 13.10
N SER A 602 -9.21 -42.11 12.72
CA SER A 602 -10.31 -41.59 11.90
C SER A 602 -9.89 -40.27 11.25
N ILE A 603 -10.14 -40.08 9.94
CA ILE A 603 -9.86 -38.80 9.27
C ILE A 603 -10.75 -37.67 9.80
N ARG A 604 -11.88 -37.99 10.44
CA ARG A 604 -12.83 -36.99 10.99
C ARG A 604 -12.18 -36.04 12.01
N TYR A 605 -11.09 -36.45 12.66
CA TYR A 605 -10.38 -35.58 13.59
C TYR A 605 -9.76 -34.34 12.91
N LEU A 606 -9.47 -34.40 11.61
CA LEU A 606 -8.91 -33.27 10.87
C LEU A 606 -9.89 -32.09 10.72
N ASP A 607 -11.20 -32.39 10.74
CA ASP A 607 -12.27 -31.39 10.64
C ASP A 607 -12.65 -30.79 12.01
N ASP A 608 -12.09 -31.31 13.11
CA ASP A 608 -12.35 -30.78 14.45
C ASP A 608 -11.67 -29.41 14.65
N LYS A 609 -12.43 -28.43 15.15
CA LYS A 609 -11.90 -27.10 15.49
C LYS A 609 -10.76 -27.16 16.50
N LEU A 610 -10.83 -28.10 17.45
CA LEU A 610 -9.78 -28.27 18.46
C LEU A 610 -8.46 -28.78 17.85
N PHE A 611 -8.56 -29.63 16.81
CA PHE A 611 -7.41 -30.07 16.04
C PHE A 611 -6.83 -28.89 15.23
N GLN A 612 -7.66 -28.19 14.46
CA GLN A 612 -7.23 -27.10 13.55
C GLN A 612 -6.55 -25.94 14.28
N ASN A 613 -7.01 -25.62 15.50
CA ASN A 613 -6.40 -24.59 16.34
C ASN A 613 -4.94 -24.90 16.71
N LEU A 614 -4.56 -26.17 16.79
CA LEU A 614 -3.21 -26.60 17.18
C LEU A 614 -2.36 -27.04 15.99
N SER A 615 -2.97 -27.64 14.96
CA SER A 615 -2.29 -28.12 13.76
C SER A 615 -1.74 -26.96 12.92
N VAL A 616 -2.39 -25.79 12.96
CA VAL A 616 -2.03 -24.58 12.19
C VAL A 616 -1.76 -24.94 10.72
N THR A 617 -2.69 -25.66 10.09
CA THR A 617 -2.64 -26.12 8.68
C THR A 617 -1.59 -27.18 8.32
N SER A 618 -0.89 -27.78 9.32
CA SER A 618 0.08 -28.86 9.08
C SER A 618 -0.52 -30.08 8.37
N GLU A 619 -1.80 -30.35 8.57
CA GLU A 619 -2.50 -31.50 7.98
C GLU A 619 -2.55 -31.48 6.45
N LYS A 620 -2.41 -30.30 5.83
CA LYS A 620 -2.38 -30.16 4.36
C LYS A 620 -1.06 -30.61 3.74
N TRP A 621 -0.01 -30.73 4.54
CA TRP A 621 1.37 -30.97 4.08
C TRP A 621 1.91 -32.33 4.49
N LEU A 622 1.11 -33.10 5.24
CA LEU A 622 1.45 -34.44 5.71
C LEU A 622 0.73 -35.51 4.92
N ASN A 623 1.40 -36.64 4.71
CA ASN A 623 0.74 -37.86 4.26
C ASN A 623 0.01 -38.51 5.44
N ILE A 624 -1.31 -38.31 5.51
CA ILE A 624 -2.15 -38.82 6.60
C ILE A 624 -2.92 -40.05 6.13
N LYS A 625 -2.84 -41.15 6.88
CA LYS A 625 -3.52 -42.41 6.59
C LYS A 625 -4.51 -42.76 7.70
N GLU A 626 -5.72 -43.17 7.33
CA GLU A 626 -6.70 -43.69 8.29
C GLU A 626 -6.47 -45.18 8.56
N VAL A 627 -6.26 -45.55 9.81
CA VAL A 627 -6.27 -46.93 10.28
C VAL A 627 -7.08 -47.00 11.57
N PRO A 628 -8.37 -47.40 11.49
CA PRO A 628 -9.21 -47.61 12.67
C PRO A 628 -8.63 -48.70 13.59
N VAL A 629 -8.86 -48.58 14.90
CA VAL A 629 -8.31 -49.50 15.93
C VAL A 629 -8.56 -50.98 15.60
N LYS A 630 -9.75 -51.32 15.04
CA LYS A 630 -10.08 -52.69 14.61
C LYS A 630 -9.15 -53.29 13.55
N TYR A 631 -8.50 -52.45 12.75
CA TYR A 631 -7.58 -52.84 11.67
C TYR A 631 -6.12 -52.52 12.00
N LEU A 632 -5.84 -52.02 13.22
CA LEU A 632 -4.49 -51.65 13.63
C LEU A 632 -3.55 -52.86 13.62
N LYS A 633 -3.98 -54.01 14.15
CA LYS A 633 -3.17 -55.23 14.16
C LYS A 633 -2.77 -55.70 12.76
N THR A 634 -3.73 -55.71 11.83
CA THR A 634 -3.47 -56.12 10.44
C THR A 634 -2.49 -55.17 9.76
N TYR A 635 -2.61 -53.87 10.00
CA TYR A 635 -1.68 -52.87 9.48
C TYR A 635 -0.26 -53.04 10.07
N LEU A 636 -0.13 -53.27 11.38
CA LEU A 636 1.16 -53.48 12.02
C LEU A 636 1.87 -54.76 11.51
N LEU A 637 1.12 -55.85 11.28
CA LEU A 637 1.66 -57.07 10.65
C LEU A 637 2.16 -56.81 9.23
N GLU A 638 1.42 -56.03 8.44
CA GLU A 638 1.82 -55.64 7.09
C GLU A 638 3.11 -54.81 7.11
N MET A 639 3.22 -53.84 8.02
CA MET A 639 4.44 -53.04 8.17
C MET A 639 5.64 -53.89 8.56
N LYS A 640 5.45 -54.86 9.46
CA LYS A 640 6.49 -55.81 9.87
C LYS A 640 6.92 -56.72 8.71
N TYR A 641 5.98 -57.19 7.88
CA TYR A 641 6.27 -57.95 6.67
C TYR A 641 7.04 -57.13 5.63
N ASN A 642 6.76 -55.83 5.53
CA ASN A 642 7.48 -54.87 4.70
C ASN A 642 8.85 -54.45 5.29
N GLY A 643 9.33 -55.18 6.29
CA GLY A 643 10.63 -54.97 6.92
C GLY A 643 10.72 -53.68 7.74
N GLN A 644 9.61 -53.15 8.25
CA GLN A 644 9.65 -52.06 9.25
C GLN A 644 9.85 -52.62 10.65
N VAL A 645 10.47 -51.82 11.53
CA VAL A 645 10.64 -52.15 12.95
C VAL A 645 9.54 -51.49 13.77
N LEU A 646 8.76 -52.27 14.49
CA LEU A 646 7.65 -51.81 15.31
C LEU A 646 8.15 -51.43 16.71
N ILE A 647 8.01 -50.16 17.07
CA ILE A 647 8.45 -49.63 18.35
C ILE A 647 7.28 -48.99 19.08
N GLY A 648 6.97 -49.47 20.29
CA GLY A 648 5.98 -48.82 21.15
C GLY A 648 6.63 -47.80 22.06
N LEU A 649 6.08 -46.59 22.11
CA LEU A 649 6.47 -45.58 23.09
C LEU A 649 5.63 -45.77 24.35
N GLU A 650 6.10 -46.61 25.27
CA GLU A 650 5.33 -47.04 26.44
C GLU A 650 6.25 -47.44 27.61
N GLN A 651 5.77 -47.21 28.83
CA GLN A 651 6.43 -47.62 30.06
C GLN A 651 6.07 -49.08 30.39
N THR A 652 7.04 -49.97 30.29
CA THR A 652 6.87 -51.41 30.58
C THR A 652 8.01 -51.93 31.45
N ALA A 653 7.89 -53.13 32.00
CA ALA A 653 8.99 -53.69 32.80
C ALA A 653 10.27 -53.95 31.97
N ASN A 654 10.13 -54.10 30.64
CA ASN A 654 11.21 -54.44 29.72
C ASN A 654 11.48 -53.32 28.69
N SER A 655 10.99 -52.10 28.92
CA SER A 655 11.27 -51.00 28.01
C SER A 655 12.74 -50.60 28.08
N VAL A 656 13.29 -50.24 26.93
CA VAL A 656 14.63 -49.66 26.83
C VAL A 656 14.52 -48.16 27.02
N GLN A 657 15.44 -47.57 27.80
CA GLN A 657 15.45 -46.13 27.99
C GLN A 657 15.82 -45.43 26.68
N MET A 658 15.05 -44.40 26.30
CA MET A 658 15.16 -43.74 24.99
C MET A 658 16.53 -43.11 24.72
N ASN A 659 17.24 -42.65 25.76
CA ASN A 659 18.59 -42.08 25.68
C ASN A 659 19.67 -43.12 25.30
N GLU A 660 19.41 -44.42 25.50
CA GLU A 660 20.31 -45.52 25.17
C GLU A 660 19.86 -46.30 23.92
N PHE A 661 18.71 -45.92 23.35
CA PHE A 661 18.12 -46.61 22.22
C PHE A 661 18.50 -45.96 20.89
N ASN A 662 19.00 -46.77 19.95
CA ASN A 662 19.27 -46.35 18.57
C ASN A 662 18.08 -46.71 17.68
N PHE A 663 17.35 -45.70 17.21
CA PHE A 663 16.21 -45.90 16.34
C PHE A 663 16.64 -46.40 14.96
N PRO A 664 16.07 -47.51 14.45
CA PRO A 664 16.25 -47.93 13.05
C PRO A 664 15.64 -46.92 12.07
N SER A 665 16.21 -46.76 10.88
CA SER A 665 15.72 -45.80 9.85
C SER A 665 14.34 -46.13 9.26
N ASN A 666 13.85 -47.34 9.52
CA ASN A 666 12.57 -47.91 9.10
C ASN A 666 11.66 -48.13 10.32
N THR A 667 11.58 -47.12 11.20
CA THR A 667 10.79 -47.18 12.44
C THR A 667 9.32 -46.89 12.15
N VAL A 668 8.45 -47.74 12.71
CA VAL A 668 7.04 -47.44 12.96
C VAL A 668 6.89 -47.22 14.46
N LEU A 669 6.55 -46.00 14.87
CA LEU A 669 6.40 -45.60 16.27
C LEU A 669 4.92 -45.61 16.65
N ILE A 670 4.55 -46.46 17.60
CA ILE A 670 3.18 -46.62 18.10
C ILE A 670 3.02 -45.83 19.40
N LEU A 671 1.98 -44.99 19.47
CA LEU A 671 1.59 -44.24 20.66
C LEU A 671 0.39 -44.88 21.36
N GLY A 672 0.43 -44.91 22.69
CA GLY A 672 -0.67 -45.39 23.54
C GLY A 672 -1.81 -44.41 23.72
N ASN A 673 -2.96 -44.93 24.17
CA ASN A 673 -4.08 -44.12 24.65
C ASN A 673 -3.70 -43.38 25.93
N GLU A 674 -4.23 -42.16 26.16
CA GLU A 674 -3.82 -41.34 27.32
C GLU A 674 -4.16 -41.96 28.68
N LYS A 675 -5.11 -42.91 28.74
CA LYS A 675 -5.49 -43.60 29.98
C LYS A 675 -5.00 -45.03 30.02
N GLU A 676 -5.18 -45.76 28.93
CA GLU A 676 -4.98 -47.22 28.88
C GLU A 676 -3.59 -47.60 28.33
N GLY A 677 -2.84 -46.65 27.78
CA GLY A 677 -1.56 -46.93 27.14
C GLY A 677 -1.70 -47.76 25.87
N ILE A 678 -0.67 -48.53 25.54
CA ILE A 678 -0.71 -49.52 24.45
C ILE A 678 -1.34 -50.83 24.96
N PRO A 679 -2.41 -51.35 24.33
CA PRO A 679 -3.01 -52.64 24.65
C PRO A 679 -2.00 -53.81 24.59
N VAL A 680 -2.14 -54.77 25.51
CA VAL A 680 -1.20 -55.91 25.68
C VAL A 680 -1.03 -56.75 24.41
N ASP A 681 -2.11 -56.94 23.66
CA ASP A 681 -2.13 -57.65 22.39
C ASP A 681 -1.33 -56.94 21.29
N ILE A 682 -1.21 -55.61 21.35
CA ILE A 682 -0.31 -54.84 20.48
C ILE A 682 1.12 -54.90 21.02
N ILE A 683 1.33 -54.78 22.33
CA ILE A 683 2.66 -54.89 22.96
C ILE A 683 3.37 -56.19 22.55
N GLN A 684 2.66 -57.30 22.52
CA GLN A 684 3.20 -58.60 22.11
C GLN A 684 3.69 -58.67 20.65
N MET A 685 3.28 -57.72 19.80
CA MET A 685 3.66 -57.66 18.39
C MET A 685 4.89 -56.77 18.13
N LEU A 686 5.20 -55.88 19.09
CA LEU A 686 6.28 -54.91 18.98
C LEU A 686 7.65 -55.60 19.02
N ASP A 687 8.61 -55.03 18.29
CA ASP A 687 9.99 -55.48 18.34
C ASP A 687 10.70 -54.90 19.58
N TYR A 688 10.35 -53.66 19.94
CA TYR A 688 10.85 -52.99 21.14
C TYR A 688 9.78 -52.11 21.79
N CYS A 689 9.85 -51.97 23.12
CA CYS A 689 9.22 -50.88 23.84
C CYS A 689 10.30 -49.90 24.27
N VAL A 690 10.07 -48.61 24.04
CA VAL A 690 10.98 -47.54 24.40
C VAL A 690 10.27 -46.63 25.39
N GLU A 691 10.95 -46.25 26.46
CA GLU A 691 10.41 -45.34 27.47
C GLU A 691 11.26 -44.08 27.64
N ILE A 692 10.60 -42.98 27.98
CA ILE A 692 11.26 -41.72 28.30
C ILE A 692 11.59 -41.75 29.80
N PRO A 693 12.88 -41.61 30.21
CA PRO A 693 13.23 -41.60 31.62
C PRO A 693 12.61 -40.40 32.32
N GLN A 694 11.99 -40.63 33.47
CA GLN A 694 11.31 -39.60 34.27
C GLN A 694 11.96 -39.47 35.64
N LEU A 695 12.19 -38.22 36.08
CA LEU A 695 12.82 -37.90 37.37
C LEU A 695 11.82 -37.34 38.40
N GLY A 696 10.59 -37.06 37.97
CA GLY A 696 9.55 -36.45 38.78
C GLY A 696 8.59 -37.46 39.42
N ILE A 697 7.59 -36.93 40.14
CA ILE A 697 6.58 -37.72 40.87
C ILE A 697 5.35 -38.05 39.99
N ILE A 698 5.11 -37.26 38.95
CA ILE A 698 3.98 -37.47 38.04
C ILE A 698 4.21 -38.74 37.21
N ARG A 699 3.13 -39.53 37.04
CA ARG A 699 3.18 -40.88 36.46
C ARG A 699 3.66 -40.92 35.01
N SER A 700 3.22 -39.96 34.18
CA SER A 700 3.54 -39.96 32.76
C SER A 700 3.46 -38.56 32.14
N LEU A 701 4.15 -38.38 31.02
CA LEU A 701 4.06 -37.20 30.17
C LEU A 701 2.76 -37.21 29.34
N ASN A 702 2.37 -36.05 28.84
CA ASN A 702 1.32 -35.99 27.82
C ASN A 702 1.79 -36.74 26.55
N VAL A 703 0.89 -37.51 25.92
CA VAL A 703 1.20 -38.30 24.72
C VAL A 703 1.75 -37.47 23.56
N HIS A 704 1.27 -36.23 23.34
CA HIS A 704 1.81 -35.39 22.27
C HIS A 704 3.25 -34.94 22.56
N VAL A 705 3.58 -34.69 23.84
CA VAL A 705 4.93 -34.31 24.27
C VAL A 705 5.86 -35.51 24.13
N SER A 706 5.38 -36.69 24.53
CA SER A 706 6.11 -37.94 24.41
C SER A 706 6.45 -38.24 22.94
N ALA A 707 5.46 -38.10 22.05
CA ALA A 707 5.65 -38.22 20.62
C ALA A 707 6.69 -37.22 20.10
N ALA A 708 6.61 -35.96 20.53
CA ALA A 708 7.57 -34.93 20.09
C ALA A 708 9.01 -35.23 20.50
N LEU A 709 9.22 -35.73 21.72
CA LEU A 709 10.55 -36.13 22.20
C LEU A 709 11.12 -37.33 21.42
N ALA A 710 10.29 -38.34 21.14
CA ALA A 710 10.71 -39.51 20.37
C ALA A 710 11.00 -39.16 18.89
N ILE A 711 10.15 -38.34 18.26
CA ILE A 711 10.36 -37.86 16.89
C ILE A 711 11.64 -37.02 16.81
N TRP A 712 11.89 -36.16 17.80
CA TRP A 712 13.11 -35.37 17.87
C TRP A 712 14.35 -36.27 17.99
N GLU A 713 14.34 -37.25 18.89
CA GLU A 713 15.48 -38.14 19.08
C GLU A 713 15.75 -38.99 17.82
N TYR A 714 14.71 -39.52 17.18
CA TYR A 714 14.82 -40.15 15.86
C TYR A 714 15.46 -39.20 14.83
N THR A 715 14.94 -37.97 14.72
CA THR A 715 15.41 -36.98 13.74
C THR A 715 16.85 -36.57 14.00
N LYS A 716 17.23 -36.43 15.27
CA LYS A 716 18.60 -36.15 15.70
C LYS A 716 19.55 -37.27 15.30
N GLN A 717 19.12 -38.53 15.37
CA GLN A 717 19.94 -39.68 15.00
C GLN A 717 20.13 -39.85 13.49
N HIS A 718 19.16 -39.43 12.66
CA HIS A 718 19.13 -39.69 11.21
C HIS A 718 19.31 -38.47 10.29
N SER A 719 18.85 -37.28 10.70
CA SER A 719 18.76 -36.09 9.82
C SER A 719 19.68 -34.94 10.24
N LEU A 720 20.17 -34.94 11.48
CA LEU A 720 21.02 -33.88 12.04
C LEU A 720 22.46 -34.35 12.34
N LYS A 721 22.86 -35.52 11.82
CA LYS A 721 24.24 -36.00 11.88
C LYS A 721 25.04 -35.63 10.64
#